data_AF-A0A7C7LMJ6-F1
#
_entry.id   AF-A0A7C7LMJ6-F1
#
_cell.length_a   1.000
_cell.length_b   1.000
_cell.length_c   1.000
_cell.angle_alpha   90.00
_cell.angle_beta   90.00
_cell.angle_gamma   90.00
#
_symmetry.space_group_name_H-M   'P 1'
#
loop_
_entity.id
_entity.type
_entity.pdbx_description
1 polymer ?
#
loop_
_entity_poly.entity_id
_entity_poly.type
_entity_poly.pdbx_seq_one_letter_code
_entity_poly.pdbx_strand_id
1 'polypeptide(L)'
;MRVDAPTQFAIVGAGPAGLYMAYRLKCRMPNAVVCVYEQNTADATFGFGVVFSDQALAFLKVDDPQTAAAITPHMTTWQNMCLNHRGETITLDGIGFSAIGRLQLLQLLQRRAAEVGAKLYYGVPIESLEMLDWAHLVIGADGLNSVVRQAHVREFETSISYFSNKFIWYGTTQTFDTLTQTFVDTAWGPFNAHHYRYAEDCSTFIVECDPETWQRAGFSHMSEVAARQQCQAIFAEILGGHQLIANKSAWGQFPKLWNDTWSVANRVLIGDALHTAHFSIGSGTRLAIEDAIALDRALAGALDDLPRALAEYQAARQPVVRKLVEAANTSALWYEDFGRRMALDPIDFGFDYITRSGRITIERLRKIAPGFAATYEAERSLQISDPVADDAPGAGEVGFLKYRHANASEILFDNLTNGNRDRPAIKSQSGTVTYSELCTNAARYGNALRNFGLKRGDRVILLLDDTPACPAAFFGAMRAGFVPVIINTLTPPDLLRFYLLDTEARVAICEAELFVTFNGDAVTGTKLEKIVIVNGKGATVREAITEQEFLASSGGDLAVVPTSPDEMAFWLYSSGTTGRPKGIVHLQHDMAYTAASYANSVLKLTPDDICYSVPKIFFAYGLGNSLTFPFSAGACCVLVPGQPRPETVLDTIETYRPTVFFGLPTLYTALARAASAVVTNFSSLRLSISAAETLSETVFDEWRDLTGQEVIEGLGSTELLHIYLSNSREKKKLGAAGQRVPGYEVQLRDTDGDVLDDNEEGVLWVRGHSSAPLYWNRPSKTAETMQEDWINTGDRFSRDGEGYYFFKGRADDLIKVSGQWVHPLEVERCLQTHVGIAECAVLAHRLEDQRMTLRAVVVLKDGAPANVESMTRELQDFVKHALLPYKYPRIIEYRDQLPKTATGKIDRQTLKSRAPG
;
A
#
# COMPACT_ATOMS: atom_id res chain seq x y z
N MET A 1 -32.13 -2.73 68.26
CA MET A 1 -31.63 -3.79 67.35
C MET A 1 -32.52 -3.82 66.12
N ARG A 2 -32.14 -3.12 65.04
CA ARG A 2 -32.68 -3.45 63.71
C ARG A 2 -31.85 -4.62 63.22
N VAL A 3 -32.47 -5.78 63.01
CA VAL A 3 -31.84 -6.86 62.26
C VAL A 3 -31.88 -6.35 60.81
N ASP A 4 -30.73 -5.96 60.26
CA ASP A 4 -30.65 -5.54 58.86
C ASP A 4 -31.12 -6.71 57.99
N ALA A 5 -32.22 -6.48 57.25
CA ALA A 5 -32.73 -7.48 56.32
C ALA A 5 -31.64 -7.78 55.28
N PRO A 6 -31.39 -9.06 54.93
CA PRO A 6 -30.35 -9.39 53.97
C PRO A 6 -30.69 -8.79 52.60
N THR A 7 -29.71 -8.23 51.90
CA THR A 7 -29.86 -7.74 50.51
C THR A 7 -30.37 -8.87 49.61
N GLN A 8 -31.33 -8.55 48.74
CA GLN A 8 -32.08 -9.53 47.96
C GLN A 8 -31.96 -9.25 46.46
N PHE A 9 -31.61 -10.26 45.67
CA PHE A 9 -31.39 -10.16 44.23
C PHE A 9 -32.26 -11.18 43.50
N ALA A 10 -32.94 -10.74 42.44
CA ALA A 10 -33.63 -11.61 41.50
C ALA A 10 -32.92 -11.56 40.15
N ILE A 11 -32.53 -12.72 39.63
CA ILE A 11 -31.92 -12.87 38.30
C ILE A 11 -32.91 -13.63 37.43
N VAL A 12 -33.32 -13.06 36.31
CA VAL A 12 -34.21 -13.69 35.33
C VAL A 12 -33.35 -14.24 34.20
N GLY A 13 -33.29 -15.57 34.07
CA GLY A 13 -32.47 -16.30 33.10
C GLY A 13 -31.26 -17.01 33.72
N ALA A 14 -31.12 -18.30 33.44
CA ALA A 14 -30.00 -19.15 33.88
C ALA A 14 -29.00 -19.44 32.74
N GLY A 15 -28.80 -18.48 31.83
CA GLY A 15 -27.70 -18.51 30.86
C GLY A 15 -26.33 -18.20 31.50
N PRO A 16 -25.25 -18.16 30.70
CA PRO A 16 -23.90 -17.91 31.22
C PRO A 16 -23.78 -16.61 32.05
N ALA A 17 -24.41 -15.52 31.61
CA ALA A 17 -24.43 -14.26 32.35
C ALA A 17 -25.14 -14.39 33.72
N GLY A 18 -26.36 -14.93 33.74
CA GLY A 18 -27.17 -15.01 34.96
C GLY A 18 -26.57 -15.94 36.02
N LEU A 19 -26.12 -17.14 35.61
CA LEU A 19 -25.50 -18.09 36.53
C LEU A 19 -24.17 -17.57 37.08
N TYR A 20 -23.33 -16.98 36.23
CA TYR A 20 -22.07 -16.42 36.69
C TYR A 20 -22.28 -15.19 37.59
N MET A 21 -23.25 -14.33 37.28
CA MET A 21 -23.63 -13.22 38.15
C MET A 21 -24.13 -13.69 39.51
N ALA A 22 -24.94 -14.75 39.55
CA ALA A 22 -25.42 -15.34 40.80
C ALA A 22 -24.26 -15.83 41.70
N TYR A 23 -23.30 -16.52 41.08
CA TYR A 23 -22.08 -16.95 41.76
C TYR A 23 -21.29 -15.75 42.31
N ARG A 24 -21.04 -14.71 41.49
CA ARG A 24 -20.28 -13.52 41.90
C ARG A 24 -20.94 -12.77 43.06
N LEU A 25 -22.26 -12.55 42.98
CA LEU A 25 -23.02 -11.90 44.05
C LEU A 25 -22.91 -12.66 45.37
N LYS A 26 -23.04 -13.99 45.36
CA LYS A 26 -22.91 -14.81 46.57
C LYS A 26 -21.49 -14.85 47.12
N CYS A 27 -20.47 -14.90 46.27
CA CYS A 27 -19.07 -14.79 46.72
C CYS A 27 -18.80 -13.45 47.40
N ARG A 28 -19.34 -12.36 46.84
CA ARG A 28 -19.17 -11.02 47.38
C ARG A 28 -19.98 -10.80 48.65
N MET A 29 -21.21 -11.28 48.67
CA MET A 29 -22.19 -11.08 49.74
C MET A 29 -22.74 -12.43 50.20
N PRO A 30 -21.99 -13.17 51.04
CA PRO A 30 -22.41 -14.50 51.49
C PRO A 30 -23.78 -14.54 52.16
N ASN A 31 -24.20 -13.44 52.79
CA ASN A 31 -25.49 -13.31 53.47
C ASN A 31 -26.64 -12.85 52.56
N ALA A 32 -26.37 -12.44 51.31
CA ALA A 32 -27.41 -11.99 50.39
C ALA A 32 -28.29 -13.17 49.93
N VAL A 33 -29.58 -12.88 49.70
CA VAL A 33 -30.51 -13.81 49.07
C VAL A 33 -30.44 -13.59 47.56
N VAL A 34 -29.94 -14.59 46.83
CA VAL A 34 -29.83 -14.53 45.37
C VAL A 34 -30.69 -15.65 44.78
N CYS A 35 -31.73 -15.29 44.04
CA CYS A 35 -32.62 -16.22 43.36
C CYS A 35 -32.49 -16.07 41.84
N VAL A 36 -32.23 -17.17 41.14
CA VAL A 36 -32.22 -17.25 39.68
C VAL A 36 -33.48 -17.97 39.22
N TYR A 37 -34.23 -17.37 38.30
CA TYR A 37 -35.45 -17.92 37.71
C TYR A 37 -35.22 -18.23 36.24
N GLU A 38 -35.43 -19.49 35.85
CA GLU A 38 -35.32 -19.96 34.48
C GLU A 38 -36.62 -20.64 34.06
N GLN A 39 -37.18 -20.21 32.93
CA GLN A 39 -38.43 -20.74 32.40
C GLN A 39 -38.26 -22.18 31.88
N ASN A 40 -37.04 -22.54 31.45
CA ASN A 40 -36.74 -23.87 30.94
C ASN A 40 -36.23 -24.83 32.03
N THR A 41 -36.10 -26.11 31.70
CA THR A 41 -35.43 -27.10 32.56
C THR A 41 -33.93 -26.83 32.67
N ALA A 42 -33.28 -27.30 33.74
CA ALA A 42 -31.86 -27.01 34.01
C ALA A 42 -30.89 -27.36 32.87
N ASP A 43 -31.15 -28.46 32.16
CA ASP A 43 -30.31 -28.92 31.04
C ASP A 43 -30.84 -28.47 29.66
N ALA A 44 -31.86 -27.59 29.61
CA ALA A 44 -32.32 -27.04 28.34
C ALA A 44 -31.27 -26.09 27.78
N THR A 45 -30.66 -26.48 26.67
CA THR A 45 -29.76 -25.63 25.89
C THR A 45 -30.31 -25.46 24.49
N PHE A 46 -30.12 -24.28 23.90
CA PHE A 46 -30.39 -23.99 22.50
C PHE A 46 -29.03 -23.78 21.82
N GLY A 47 -28.66 -24.69 20.92
CA GLY A 47 -27.33 -24.77 20.33
C GLY A 47 -26.40 -25.80 20.97
N PHE A 48 -25.15 -25.84 20.48
CA PHE A 48 -24.18 -26.90 20.72
C PHE A 48 -22.89 -26.36 21.39
N GLY A 49 -21.79 -26.20 20.68
CA GLY A 49 -20.54 -25.66 21.21
C GLY A 49 -20.45 -24.14 21.20
N VAL A 50 -19.83 -23.54 22.21
CA VAL A 50 -19.49 -22.11 22.23
C VAL A 50 -17.99 -21.94 22.08
N VAL A 51 -17.58 -20.93 21.30
CA VAL A 51 -16.17 -20.64 21.01
C VAL A 51 -15.72 -19.34 21.69
N PHE A 52 -14.44 -19.30 22.05
CA PHE A 52 -13.70 -18.18 22.60
C PHE A 52 -12.43 -17.96 21.75
N SER A 53 -11.97 -16.71 21.61
CA SER A 53 -10.67 -16.39 20.97
C SER A 53 -9.50 -17.10 21.66
N ASP A 54 -8.38 -17.32 20.97
CA ASP A 54 -7.16 -18.04 21.42
C ASP A 54 -6.75 -17.84 22.90
N GLN A 55 -6.87 -16.63 23.45
CA GLN A 55 -6.71 -16.37 24.90
C GLN A 55 -8.00 -16.68 25.71
N ALA A 56 -8.55 -17.88 25.51
CA ALA A 56 -9.95 -18.24 25.73
C ALA A 56 -10.60 -17.75 27.02
N LEU A 57 -9.88 -17.87 28.13
CA LEU A 57 -10.36 -17.47 29.46
C LEU A 57 -9.39 -16.49 30.14
N ALA A 58 -8.50 -15.82 29.40
CA ALA A 58 -7.54 -14.88 30.01
C ALA A 58 -8.26 -13.76 30.75
N PHE A 59 -9.35 -13.23 30.17
CA PHE A 59 -10.20 -12.23 30.82
C PHE A 59 -10.80 -12.76 32.14
N LEU A 60 -11.22 -14.03 32.16
CA LEU A 60 -11.81 -14.66 33.34
C LEU A 60 -10.77 -15.02 34.39
N LYS A 61 -9.57 -15.47 33.99
CA LYS A 61 -8.48 -15.84 34.92
C LYS A 61 -8.02 -14.68 35.80
N VAL A 62 -8.10 -13.44 35.30
CA VAL A 62 -7.74 -12.23 36.05
C VAL A 62 -8.74 -11.99 37.20
N ASP A 63 -10.02 -12.22 36.97
CA ASP A 63 -11.10 -11.90 37.92
C ASP A 63 -11.57 -13.09 38.77
N ASP A 64 -11.48 -14.30 38.22
CA ASP A 64 -11.93 -15.56 38.81
C ASP A 64 -11.11 -16.75 38.28
N PRO A 65 -9.88 -16.92 38.79
CA PRO A 65 -9.01 -18.02 38.37
C PRO A 65 -9.60 -19.40 38.68
N GLN A 66 -10.49 -19.52 39.67
CA GLN A 66 -11.09 -20.79 40.05
C GLN A 66 -12.13 -21.24 39.01
N THR A 67 -13.03 -20.37 38.59
CA THR A 67 -14.00 -20.71 37.55
C THR A 67 -13.30 -20.94 36.21
N ALA A 68 -12.25 -20.18 35.89
CA ALA A 68 -11.43 -20.46 34.73
C ALA A 68 -10.75 -21.84 34.79
N ALA A 69 -10.21 -22.24 35.95
CA ALA A 69 -9.63 -23.56 36.16
C ALA A 69 -10.65 -24.70 36.10
N ALA A 70 -11.91 -24.46 36.48
CA ALA A 70 -12.99 -25.43 36.36
C ALA A 70 -13.44 -25.65 34.90
N ILE A 71 -13.40 -24.61 34.07
CA ILE A 71 -13.82 -24.68 32.66
C ILE A 71 -12.71 -25.25 31.76
N THR A 72 -11.46 -24.83 31.98
CA THR A 72 -10.32 -25.14 31.08
C THR A 72 -10.18 -26.63 30.71
N PRO A 73 -10.29 -27.61 31.64
CA PRO A 73 -10.12 -29.03 31.31
C PRO A 73 -11.17 -29.60 30.35
N HIS A 74 -12.29 -28.89 30.16
CA HIS A 74 -13.37 -29.29 29.28
C HIS A 74 -13.36 -28.56 27.94
N MET A 75 -12.32 -27.76 27.68
CA MET A 75 -12.18 -27.00 26.43
C MET A 75 -11.33 -27.75 25.41
N THR A 76 -11.70 -27.62 24.14
CA THR A 76 -10.88 -28.01 23.00
C THR A 76 -10.24 -26.77 22.39
N THR A 77 -8.95 -26.80 22.09
CA THR A 77 -8.19 -25.63 21.60
C THR A 77 -7.42 -25.97 20.33
N TRP A 78 -7.32 -24.98 19.43
CA TRP A 78 -6.55 -25.06 18.19
C TRP A 78 -5.91 -23.71 17.86
N GLN A 79 -4.90 -23.71 17.00
CA GLN A 79 -4.04 -22.54 16.72
C GLN A 79 -4.27 -21.89 15.35
N ASN A 80 -4.90 -22.60 14.41
CA ASN A 80 -5.12 -22.11 13.04
C ASN A 80 -6.61 -22.01 12.76
N MET A 81 -7.01 -21.32 11.71
CA MET A 81 -8.37 -21.39 11.17
C MET A 81 -8.30 -21.81 9.70
N CYS A 82 -9.30 -22.55 9.21
CA CYS A 82 -9.37 -22.94 7.81
C CYS A 82 -10.56 -22.32 7.07
N LEU A 83 -10.39 -22.08 5.78
CA LEU A 83 -11.47 -21.78 4.84
C LEU A 83 -11.42 -22.81 3.72
N ASN A 84 -12.53 -23.50 3.48
CA ASN A 84 -12.68 -24.39 2.34
C ASN A 84 -13.44 -23.63 1.24
N HIS A 85 -12.78 -23.35 0.14
CA HIS A 85 -13.34 -22.62 -1.00
C HIS A 85 -12.86 -23.26 -2.31
N ARG A 86 -13.78 -23.53 -3.25
CA ARG A 86 -13.48 -24.15 -4.55
C ARG A 86 -12.68 -25.47 -4.47
N GLY A 87 -12.92 -26.26 -3.43
CA GLY A 87 -12.22 -27.54 -3.22
C GLY A 87 -10.81 -27.41 -2.64
N GLU A 88 -10.38 -26.18 -2.31
CA GLU A 88 -9.09 -25.91 -1.68
C GLU A 88 -9.28 -25.51 -0.21
N THR A 89 -8.31 -25.88 0.64
CA THR A 89 -8.27 -25.49 2.06
C THR A 89 -7.22 -24.40 2.27
N ILE A 90 -7.68 -23.18 2.52
CA ILE A 90 -6.83 -22.05 2.89
C ILE A 90 -6.61 -22.09 4.41
N THR A 91 -5.35 -22.19 4.83
CA THR A 91 -4.99 -22.15 6.25
C THR A 91 -4.62 -20.72 6.65
N LEU A 92 -5.37 -20.15 7.59
CA LEU A 92 -5.06 -18.92 8.30
C LEU A 92 -4.30 -19.29 9.58
N ASP A 93 -2.96 -19.33 9.49
CA ASP A 93 -2.10 -19.71 10.62
C ASP A 93 -2.17 -18.69 11.77
N GLY A 94 -2.00 -19.14 13.01
CA GLY A 94 -1.99 -18.27 14.20
C GLY A 94 -3.35 -17.68 14.59
N ILE A 95 -4.43 -18.00 13.85
CA ILE A 95 -5.80 -17.64 14.19
C ILE A 95 -6.45 -18.76 15.02
N GLY A 96 -6.08 -18.82 16.30
CA GLY A 96 -6.54 -19.84 17.23
C GLY A 96 -7.85 -19.53 17.95
N PHE A 97 -8.53 -20.58 18.39
CA PHE A 97 -9.72 -20.50 19.24
C PHE A 97 -9.79 -21.66 20.23
N SER A 98 -10.64 -21.53 21.25
CA SER A 98 -11.02 -22.63 22.12
C SER A 98 -12.53 -22.74 22.25
N ALA A 99 -13.06 -23.95 22.31
CA ALA A 99 -14.48 -24.20 22.44
C ALA A 99 -14.81 -25.16 23.59
N ILE A 100 -16.06 -25.08 24.05
CA ILE A 100 -16.65 -25.99 25.05
C ILE A 100 -18.11 -26.22 24.70
N GLY A 101 -18.63 -27.42 25.02
CA GLY A 101 -20.07 -27.68 24.93
C GLY A 101 -20.89 -26.70 25.78
N ARG A 102 -21.92 -26.09 25.21
CA ARG A 102 -22.77 -25.12 25.92
C ARG A 102 -23.44 -25.73 27.15
N LEU A 103 -23.94 -26.96 27.04
CA LEU A 103 -24.50 -27.70 28.18
C LEU A 103 -23.47 -27.89 29.30
N GLN A 104 -22.25 -28.32 28.93
CA GLN A 104 -21.16 -28.51 29.89
C GLN A 104 -20.81 -27.20 30.61
N LEU A 105 -20.73 -26.08 29.89
CA LEU A 105 -20.50 -24.75 30.47
C LEU A 105 -21.62 -24.35 31.44
N LEU A 106 -22.88 -24.55 31.05
CA LEU A 106 -24.02 -24.25 31.92
C LEU A 106 -23.96 -25.09 33.20
N GLN A 107 -23.77 -26.40 33.10
CA GLN A 107 -23.68 -27.29 34.27
C GLN A 107 -22.52 -26.93 35.21
N LEU A 108 -21.39 -26.46 34.68
CA LEU A 108 -20.30 -25.93 35.49
C LEU A 108 -20.74 -24.67 36.25
N LEU A 109 -21.34 -23.70 35.58
CA LEU A 109 -21.79 -22.46 36.21
C LEU A 109 -22.94 -22.67 37.20
N GLN A 110 -23.85 -23.62 36.93
CA GLN A 110 -24.91 -24.04 37.85
C GLN A 110 -24.33 -24.59 39.15
N ARG A 111 -23.37 -25.51 39.05
CA ARG A 111 -22.67 -26.06 40.22
C ARG A 111 -21.99 -24.95 41.02
N ARG A 112 -21.26 -24.07 40.36
CA ARG A 112 -20.58 -22.94 41.03
C ARG A 112 -21.56 -22.04 41.77
N ALA A 113 -22.67 -21.65 41.15
CA ALA A 113 -23.69 -20.81 41.79
C ALA A 113 -24.35 -21.53 42.98
N ALA A 114 -24.65 -22.83 42.85
CA ALA A 114 -25.24 -23.63 43.93
C ALA A 114 -24.26 -23.84 45.11
N GLU A 115 -22.97 -24.08 44.84
CA GLU A 115 -21.92 -24.27 45.85
C GLU A 115 -21.79 -23.07 46.80
N VAL A 116 -22.03 -21.87 46.30
CA VAL A 116 -21.99 -20.63 47.09
C VAL A 116 -23.36 -20.24 47.67
N GLY A 117 -24.39 -21.08 47.50
CA GLY A 117 -25.70 -20.93 48.11
C GLY A 117 -26.68 -20.02 47.36
N ALA A 118 -26.54 -19.84 46.04
CA ALA A 118 -27.59 -19.23 45.22
C ALA A 118 -28.77 -20.20 45.04
N LYS A 119 -30.01 -19.68 45.03
CA LYS A 119 -31.23 -20.48 44.83
C LYS A 119 -31.59 -20.49 43.34
N LEU A 120 -31.55 -21.65 42.71
CA LEU A 120 -31.83 -21.81 41.27
C LEU A 120 -33.22 -22.46 41.10
N TYR A 121 -34.13 -21.77 40.41
CA TYR A 121 -35.48 -22.23 40.12
C TYR A 121 -35.65 -22.44 38.61
N TYR A 122 -35.94 -23.66 38.20
CA TYR A 122 -36.13 -24.07 36.80
C TYR A 122 -37.59 -24.42 36.52
N GLY A 123 -38.03 -24.24 35.28
CA GLY A 123 -39.43 -24.42 34.91
C GLY A 123 -40.36 -23.34 35.50
N VAL A 124 -39.80 -22.18 35.89
CA VAL A 124 -40.55 -21.09 36.53
C VAL A 124 -40.50 -19.86 35.61
N PRO A 125 -41.50 -19.66 34.74
CA PRO A 125 -41.60 -18.45 33.95
C PRO A 125 -41.95 -17.25 34.84
N ILE A 126 -41.30 -16.10 34.59
CA ILE A 126 -41.67 -14.82 35.18
C ILE A 126 -42.65 -14.15 34.24
N GLU A 127 -43.93 -14.14 34.60
CA GLU A 127 -45.01 -13.58 33.76
C GLU A 127 -45.16 -12.06 33.96
N SER A 128 -44.80 -11.55 35.14
CA SER A 128 -44.84 -10.13 35.48
C SER A 128 -43.70 -9.77 36.42
N LEU A 129 -43.17 -8.54 36.30
CA LEU A 129 -42.12 -8.03 37.19
C LEU A 129 -42.60 -7.83 38.63
N GLU A 130 -43.91 -7.72 38.88
CA GLU A 130 -44.48 -7.65 40.23
C GLU A 130 -44.10 -8.85 41.10
N MET A 131 -43.88 -10.02 40.47
CA MET A 131 -43.39 -11.23 41.14
C MET A 131 -42.00 -11.04 41.79
N LEU A 132 -41.28 -9.99 41.40
CA LEU A 132 -39.92 -9.70 41.80
C LEU A 132 -39.80 -8.42 42.64
N ASP A 133 -40.91 -7.81 43.07
CA ASP A 133 -40.92 -6.56 43.86
C ASP A 133 -40.26 -6.70 45.24
N TRP A 134 -40.04 -7.93 45.71
CA TRP A 134 -39.26 -8.22 46.90
C TRP A 134 -37.76 -7.97 46.72
N ALA A 135 -37.25 -7.98 45.48
CA ALA A 135 -35.83 -7.87 45.21
C ALA A 135 -35.35 -6.41 45.28
N HIS A 136 -34.21 -6.20 45.95
CA HIS A 136 -33.53 -4.91 45.95
C HIS A 136 -32.99 -4.58 44.56
N LEU A 137 -32.56 -5.58 43.78
CA LEU A 137 -32.13 -5.44 42.39
C LEU A 137 -32.63 -6.62 41.55
N VAL A 138 -33.22 -6.32 40.39
CA VAL A 138 -33.66 -7.28 39.39
C VAL A 138 -32.70 -7.25 38.20
N ILE A 139 -32.15 -8.39 37.82
CA ILE A 139 -31.16 -8.54 36.75
C ILE A 139 -31.78 -9.36 35.61
N GLY A 140 -31.97 -8.75 34.45
CA GLY A 140 -32.40 -9.43 33.22
C GLY A 140 -31.21 -10.07 32.50
N ALA A 141 -31.22 -11.40 32.41
CA ALA A 141 -30.19 -12.24 31.79
C ALA A 141 -30.81 -13.37 30.93
N ASP A 142 -32.08 -13.23 30.56
CA ASP A 142 -32.95 -14.17 29.85
C ASP A 142 -32.94 -14.00 28.32
N GLY A 143 -31.90 -13.33 27.81
CA GLY A 143 -31.56 -13.27 26.39
C GLY A 143 -32.51 -12.42 25.54
N LEU A 144 -32.65 -12.82 24.27
CA LEU A 144 -33.40 -12.04 23.27
C LEU A 144 -34.87 -11.82 23.64
N ASN A 145 -35.47 -12.68 24.47
CA ASN A 145 -36.87 -12.56 24.88
C ASN A 145 -37.02 -12.02 26.30
N SER A 146 -36.08 -11.18 26.74
CA SER A 146 -36.02 -10.72 28.12
C SER A 146 -37.30 -10.04 28.60
N VAL A 147 -37.92 -10.61 29.65
CA VAL A 147 -39.14 -10.05 30.25
C VAL A 147 -38.84 -8.72 30.94
N VAL A 148 -37.66 -8.61 31.56
CA VAL A 148 -37.19 -7.36 32.19
C VAL A 148 -37.08 -6.25 31.18
N ARG A 149 -36.46 -6.52 30.01
CA ARG A 149 -36.33 -5.52 28.94
C ARG A 149 -37.69 -5.17 28.33
N GLN A 150 -38.52 -6.17 28.04
CA GLN A 150 -39.82 -5.96 27.39
C GLN A 150 -40.76 -5.09 28.24
N ALA A 151 -40.74 -5.25 29.56
CA ALA A 151 -41.55 -4.45 30.47
C ALA A 151 -41.20 -2.94 30.47
N HIS A 152 -39.98 -2.57 30.08
CA HIS A 152 -39.48 -1.18 30.07
C HIS A 152 -38.75 -0.84 28.76
N VAL A 153 -39.28 -1.32 27.63
CA VAL A 153 -38.61 -1.23 26.32
C VAL A 153 -38.30 0.21 25.89
N ARG A 154 -39.13 1.18 26.31
CA ARG A 154 -38.92 2.59 25.99
C ARG A 154 -37.82 3.21 26.85
N GLU A 155 -37.80 2.89 28.14
CA GLU A 155 -36.84 3.42 29.11
C GLU A 155 -35.45 2.80 28.95
N PHE A 156 -35.35 1.54 28.52
CA PHE A 156 -34.08 0.95 28.12
C PHE A 156 -33.58 1.44 26.75
N GLU A 157 -34.39 2.20 26.02
CA GLU A 157 -34.08 2.67 24.66
C GLU A 157 -33.67 1.51 23.75
N THR A 158 -34.47 0.44 23.76
CA THR A 158 -34.17 -0.79 23.03
C THR A 158 -34.32 -0.58 21.52
N SER A 159 -33.30 -0.97 20.77
CA SER A 159 -33.38 -1.16 19.31
C SER A 159 -33.12 -2.62 18.96
N ILE A 160 -33.97 -3.17 18.08
CA ILE A 160 -33.77 -4.49 17.50
C ILE A 160 -33.97 -4.42 15.98
N SER A 161 -32.97 -4.90 15.25
CA SER A 161 -33.05 -5.15 13.81
C SER A 161 -32.43 -6.52 13.50
N TYR A 162 -32.44 -6.96 12.24
CA TYR A 162 -31.92 -8.28 11.87
C TYR A 162 -30.94 -8.17 10.70
N PHE A 163 -29.98 -9.09 10.65
CA PHE A 163 -29.25 -9.39 9.41
C PHE A 163 -30.15 -10.17 8.45
N SER A 164 -29.88 -10.09 7.14
CA SER A 164 -30.74 -10.71 6.14
C SER A 164 -30.50 -12.21 6.04
N ASN A 165 -29.25 -12.66 6.14
CA ASN A 165 -28.88 -14.07 6.03
C ASN A 165 -29.67 -14.97 6.97
N LYS A 166 -30.02 -16.14 6.44
CA LYS A 166 -30.66 -17.23 7.17
C LYS A 166 -29.58 -18.13 7.71
N PHE A 167 -29.68 -18.49 9.00
CA PHE A 167 -28.80 -19.47 9.60
C PHE A 167 -29.57 -20.52 10.40
N ILE A 168 -28.98 -21.70 10.56
CA ILE A 168 -29.49 -22.79 11.40
C ILE A 168 -28.32 -23.48 12.10
N TRP A 169 -28.51 -23.88 13.35
CA TRP A 169 -27.45 -24.43 14.19
C TRP A 169 -27.70 -25.90 14.53
N TYR A 170 -26.78 -26.77 14.10
CA TYR A 170 -26.75 -28.20 14.37
C TYR A 170 -25.49 -28.61 15.14
N GLY A 171 -25.51 -29.84 15.64
CA GLY A 171 -24.32 -30.58 16.06
C GLY A 171 -24.03 -31.70 15.08
N THR A 172 -22.89 -32.36 15.23
CA THR A 172 -22.54 -33.58 14.47
C THR A 172 -21.51 -34.39 15.24
N THR A 173 -21.46 -35.69 15.01
CA THR A 173 -20.39 -36.57 15.51
C THR A 173 -19.15 -36.53 14.62
N GLN A 174 -19.21 -35.85 13.47
CA GLN A 174 -18.00 -35.54 12.69
C GLN A 174 -17.13 -34.59 13.51
N THR A 175 -15.90 -34.98 13.78
CA THR A 175 -14.94 -34.13 14.48
C THR A 175 -14.18 -33.26 13.48
N PHE A 176 -13.97 -31.99 13.83
CA PHE A 176 -13.18 -31.05 13.05
C PHE A 176 -12.08 -30.49 13.94
N ASP A 177 -10.82 -30.72 13.57
CA ASP A 177 -9.67 -30.38 14.41
C ASP A 177 -9.47 -28.89 14.59
N THR A 178 -10.02 -28.09 13.68
CA THR A 178 -10.01 -26.66 13.77
C THR A 178 -11.32 -26.02 13.31
N LEU A 179 -11.54 -24.78 13.73
CA LEU A 179 -12.58 -23.94 13.18
C LEU A 179 -12.37 -23.78 11.68
N THR A 180 -13.37 -24.22 10.95
CA THR A 180 -13.38 -24.18 9.50
C THR A 180 -14.68 -23.56 9.01
N GLN A 181 -14.56 -22.63 8.06
CA GLN A 181 -15.68 -22.19 7.23
C GLN A 181 -15.63 -22.97 5.94
N THR A 182 -16.76 -23.51 5.48
CA THR A 182 -16.83 -24.24 4.21
C THR A 182 -17.89 -23.63 3.33
N PHE A 183 -17.44 -23.11 2.19
CA PHE A 183 -18.27 -22.44 1.20
C PHE A 183 -18.53 -23.41 0.05
N VAL A 184 -19.80 -23.65 -0.24
CA VAL A 184 -20.23 -24.54 -1.32
C VAL A 184 -21.18 -23.81 -2.23
N ASP A 185 -20.97 -23.93 -3.53
CA ASP A 185 -21.92 -23.46 -4.53
C ASP A 185 -22.86 -24.59 -4.91
N THR A 186 -24.14 -24.30 -5.04
CA THR A 186 -25.18 -25.29 -5.29
C THR A 186 -26.12 -24.81 -6.40
N ALA A 187 -26.99 -25.70 -6.89
CA ALA A 187 -28.01 -25.32 -7.86
C ALA A 187 -28.98 -24.23 -7.35
N TRP A 188 -29.06 -24.01 -6.04
CA TRP A 188 -29.91 -22.97 -5.43
C TRP A 188 -29.15 -21.68 -5.11
N GLY A 189 -27.82 -21.69 -5.21
CA GLY A 189 -26.94 -20.60 -4.80
C GLY A 189 -25.98 -20.99 -3.67
N PRO A 190 -25.25 -20.01 -3.14
CA PRO A 190 -24.12 -20.25 -2.24
C PRO A 190 -24.57 -20.55 -0.79
N PHE A 191 -23.89 -21.52 -0.18
CA PHE A 191 -24.03 -21.86 1.24
C PHE A 191 -22.69 -21.79 1.94
N ASN A 192 -22.72 -21.45 3.23
CA ASN A 192 -21.59 -21.54 4.13
C ASN A 192 -21.91 -22.48 5.29
N ALA A 193 -20.93 -23.28 5.72
CA ALA A 193 -20.96 -24.01 6.99
C ALA A 193 -19.81 -23.60 7.90
N HIS A 194 -20.13 -23.13 9.10
CA HIS A 194 -19.18 -22.90 10.18
C HIS A 194 -19.17 -24.11 11.11
N HIS A 195 -18.03 -24.80 11.18
CA HIS A 195 -17.90 -26.00 12.00
C HIS A 195 -16.59 -26.06 12.80
N TYR A 196 -16.69 -26.65 13.99
CA TYR A 196 -15.57 -26.82 14.93
C TYR A 196 -15.93 -27.82 16.03
N ARG A 197 -14.92 -28.57 16.51
CA ARG A 197 -15.05 -29.44 17.68
C ARG A 197 -15.27 -28.64 18.97
N TYR A 198 -16.13 -29.13 19.86
CA TYR A 198 -16.33 -28.57 21.21
C TYR A 198 -16.26 -29.60 22.34
N ALA A 199 -16.20 -30.89 21.99
CA ALA A 199 -15.99 -32.04 22.86
C ALA A 199 -15.27 -33.13 22.06
N GLU A 200 -14.74 -34.17 22.72
CA GLU A 200 -13.92 -35.21 22.06
C GLU A 200 -14.60 -35.85 20.83
N ASP A 201 -15.91 -36.06 20.89
CA ASP A 201 -16.72 -36.78 19.90
C ASP A 201 -17.81 -35.92 19.23
N CYS A 202 -17.82 -34.60 19.46
CA CYS A 202 -18.87 -33.71 18.97
C CYS A 202 -18.35 -32.38 18.44
N SER A 203 -18.98 -31.93 17.35
CA SER A 203 -18.73 -30.61 16.74
C SER A 203 -20.00 -29.79 16.55
N THR A 204 -19.82 -28.48 16.56
CA THR A 204 -20.80 -27.50 16.09
C THR A 204 -20.83 -27.52 14.56
N PHE A 205 -22.01 -27.37 13.98
CA PHE A 205 -22.21 -27.20 12.55
C PHE A 205 -23.32 -26.17 12.29
N ILE A 206 -22.94 -24.95 11.92
CA ILE A 206 -23.89 -23.86 11.64
C ILE A 206 -23.94 -23.67 10.13
N VAL A 207 -25.13 -23.76 9.54
CA VAL A 207 -25.36 -23.52 8.11
C VAL A 207 -25.91 -22.12 7.93
N GLU A 208 -25.41 -21.40 6.92
CA GLU A 208 -25.81 -20.04 6.59
C GLU A 208 -25.95 -19.85 5.06
N CYS A 209 -26.96 -19.08 4.64
CA CYS A 209 -27.16 -18.68 3.24
C CYS A 209 -27.98 -17.40 3.14
N ASP A 210 -27.95 -16.75 1.98
CA ASP A 210 -28.77 -15.57 1.72
C ASP A 210 -30.28 -15.93 1.62
N PRO A 211 -31.20 -14.96 1.82
CA PRO A 211 -32.63 -15.21 1.76
C PRO A 211 -33.14 -15.80 0.44
N GLU A 212 -32.54 -15.43 -0.69
CA GLU A 212 -32.99 -15.90 -2.00
C GLU A 212 -32.59 -17.36 -2.20
N THR A 213 -31.36 -17.71 -1.84
CA THR A 213 -30.86 -19.09 -1.83
C THR A 213 -31.69 -19.95 -0.89
N TRP A 214 -32.00 -19.46 0.31
CA TRP A 214 -32.88 -20.14 1.27
C TRP A 214 -34.28 -20.42 0.70
N GLN A 215 -34.87 -19.45 -0.01
CA GLN A 215 -36.17 -19.62 -0.67
C GLN A 215 -36.10 -20.58 -1.85
N ARG A 216 -35.09 -20.45 -2.74
CA ARG A 216 -34.88 -21.35 -3.89
C ARG A 216 -34.67 -22.79 -3.46
N ALA A 217 -33.99 -23.00 -2.33
CA ALA A 217 -33.79 -24.30 -1.71
C ALA A 217 -35.07 -24.86 -1.05
N GLY A 218 -36.14 -24.07 -0.92
CA GLY A 218 -37.45 -24.53 -0.42
C GLY A 218 -37.55 -24.65 1.11
N PHE A 219 -36.57 -24.15 1.87
CA PHE A 219 -36.53 -24.30 3.33
C PHE A 219 -37.70 -23.65 4.06
N SER A 220 -38.38 -22.67 3.45
CA SER A 220 -39.56 -21.99 4.01
C SER A 220 -40.77 -22.90 4.24
N HIS A 221 -40.81 -24.06 3.58
CA HIS A 221 -41.92 -25.01 3.65
C HIS A 221 -41.51 -26.37 4.21
N MET A 222 -40.26 -26.53 4.64
CA MET A 222 -39.72 -27.80 5.13
C MET A 222 -39.96 -27.98 6.63
N SER A 223 -40.22 -29.23 7.03
CA SER A 223 -40.12 -29.62 8.44
C SER A 223 -38.65 -29.59 8.89
N GLU A 224 -38.42 -29.53 10.21
CA GLU A 224 -37.06 -29.61 10.79
C GLU A 224 -36.29 -30.85 10.29
N VAL A 225 -36.98 -32.00 10.15
CA VAL A 225 -36.38 -33.24 9.65
C VAL A 225 -35.96 -33.11 8.19
N ALA A 226 -36.81 -32.55 7.33
CA ALA A 226 -36.52 -32.37 5.91
C ALA A 226 -35.40 -31.34 5.69
N ALA A 227 -35.46 -30.20 6.39
CA ALA A 227 -34.42 -29.17 6.33
C ALA A 227 -33.05 -29.73 6.75
N ARG A 228 -33.01 -30.54 7.81
CA ARG A 228 -31.79 -31.21 8.27
C ARG A 228 -31.22 -32.17 7.24
N GLN A 229 -32.06 -33.02 6.65
CA GLN A 229 -31.64 -33.96 5.59
C GLN A 229 -31.09 -33.22 4.38
N GLN A 230 -31.67 -32.08 4.01
CA GLN A 230 -31.17 -31.27 2.91
C GLN A 230 -29.84 -30.59 3.23
N CYS A 231 -29.67 -30.03 4.43
CA CYS A 231 -28.37 -29.52 4.88
C CYS A 231 -27.30 -30.64 4.90
N GLN A 232 -27.67 -31.86 5.31
CA GLN A 232 -26.77 -33.02 5.25
C GLN A 232 -26.38 -33.37 3.82
N ALA A 233 -27.30 -33.26 2.86
CA ALA A 233 -27.01 -33.51 1.46
C ALA A 233 -26.09 -32.43 0.86
N ILE A 234 -26.32 -31.16 1.18
CA ILE A 234 -25.49 -30.03 0.72
C ILE A 234 -24.05 -30.19 1.18
N PHE A 235 -23.83 -30.64 2.42
CA PHE A 235 -22.49 -30.80 3.02
C PHE A 235 -22.07 -32.26 3.17
N ALA A 236 -22.58 -33.17 2.32
CA ALA A 236 -22.36 -34.61 2.48
C ALA A 236 -20.87 -35.00 2.47
N GLU A 237 -20.08 -34.35 1.61
CA GLU A 237 -18.63 -34.56 1.51
C GLU A 237 -17.92 -34.17 2.82
N ILE A 238 -18.26 -33.01 3.38
CA ILE A 238 -17.69 -32.49 4.63
C ILE A 238 -18.10 -33.32 5.84
N LEU A 239 -19.32 -33.85 5.84
CA LEU A 239 -19.84 -34.67 6.93
C LEU A 239 -19.32 -36.11 6.89
N GLY A 240 -18.74 -36.58 5.79
CA GLY A 240 -18.14 -37.92 5.72
C GLY A 240 -19.08 -39.08 6.11
N GLY A 241 -20.39 -38.90 5.90
CA GLY A 241 -21.43 -39.88 6.30
C GLY A 241 -21.97 -39.72 7.73
N HIS A 242 -21.41 -38.83 8.54
CA HIS A 242 -21.96 -38.48 9.85
C HIS A 242 -23.26 -37.69 9.73
N GLN A 243 -24.11 -37.79 10.75
CA GLN A 243 -25.44 -37.18 10.76
C GLN A 243 -25.45 -35.84 11.49
N LEU A 244 -26.24 -34.89 10.99
CA LEU A 244 -26.54 -33.67 11.74
C LEU A 244 -27.48 -33.99 12.91
N ILE A 245 -27.17 -33.42 14.06
CA ILE A 245 -27.92 -33.53 15.31
C ILE A 245 -28.70 -32.23 15.49
N ALA A 246 -30.02 -32.33 15.66
CA ALA A 246 -30.88 -31.19 15.92
C ALA A 246 -31.13 -31.03 17.42
N ASN A 247 -31.28 -29.78 17.86
CA ASN A 247 -31.62 -29.44 19.23
C ASN A 247 -32.53 -28.21 19.24
N LYS A 248 -33.80 -28.43 18.88
CA LYS A 248 -34.78 -27.38 18.51
C LYS A 248 -34.18 -26.45 17.45
N SER A 249 -33.58 -27.05 16.42
CA SER A 249 -32.82 -26.33 15.40
C SER A 249 -33.79 -25.74 14.38
N ALA A 250 -33.81 -24.41 14.29
CA ALA A 250 -34.70 -23.70 13.36
C ALA A 250 -33.92 -22.65 12.57
N TRP A 251 -34.37 -22.40 11.33
CA TRP A 251 -33.84 -21.32 10.51
C TRP A 251 -34.25 -19.98 11.12
N GLY A 252 -33.26 -19.12 11.35
CA GLY A 252 -33.45 -17.80 11.92
C GLY A 252 -32.61 -16.75 11.21
N GLN A 253 -32.75 -15.51 11.67
CA GLN A 253 -31.91 -14.38 11.28
C GLN A 253 -31.21 -13.87 12.54
N PHE A 254 -29.95 -13.44 12.42
CA PHE A 254 -29.22 -12.98 13.58
C PHE A 254 -29.77 -11.61 14.02
N PRO A 255 -30.21 -11.45 15.29
CA PRO A 255 -30.73 -10.19 15.80
C PRO A 255 -29.57 -9.22 16.12
N LYS A 256 -29.72 -7.96 15.72
CA LYS A 256 -28.93 -6.81 16.17
C LYS A 256 -29.70 -6.11 17.29
N LEU A 257 -29.49 -6.54 18.52
CA LEU A 257 -30.10 -5.96 19.72
C LEU A 257 -29.10 -4.98 20.37
N TRP A 258 -29.58 -3.79 20.70
CA TRP A 258 -28.84 -2.81 21.50
C TRP A 258 -29.80 -2.06 22.45
N ASN A 259 -29.34 -1.73 23.64
CA ASN A 259 -30.01 -0.84 24.58
C ASN A 259 -29.06 0.32 24.92
N ASP A 260 -29.53 1.56 24.72
CA ASP A 260 -28.74 2.76 25.05
C ASP A 260 -28.76 3.08 26.54
N THR A 261 -29.82 2.69 27.24
CA THR A 261 -29.92 2.71 28.69
C THR A 261 -29.85 1.27 29.23
N TRP A 262 -28.95 1.00 30.18
CA TRP A 262 -28.64 -0.36 30.66
C TRP A 262 -29.37 -0.72 31.95
N SER A 263 -29.93 0.28 32.62
CA SER A 263 -30.69 0.13 33.86
C SER A 263 -31.85 1.10 33.97
N VAL A 264 -32.96 0.66 34.55
CA VAL A 264 -34.16 1.48 34.83
C VAL A 264 -34.57 1.21 36.27
N ALA A 265 -34.56 2.25 37.11
CA ALA A 265 -34.78 2.12 38.55
C ALA A 265 -33.87 1.04 39.18
N ASN A 266 -34.44 -0.01 39.79
CA ASN A 266 -33.71 -1.12 40.38
C ASN A 266 -33.58 -2.33 39.44
N ARG A 267 -33.65 -2.11 38.12
CA ARG A 267 -33.59 -3.16 37.09
C ARG A 267 -32.40 -2.93 36.19
N VAL A 268 -31.65 -3.97 35.86
CA VAL A 268 -30.46 -3.90 35.00
C VAL A 268 -30.41 -5.08 34.04
N LEU A 269 -29.89 -4.87 32.83
CA LEU A 269 -29.73 -5.92 31.82
C LEU A 269 -28.27 -6.32 31.69
N ILE A 270 -28.00 -7.60 31.39
CA ILE A 270 -26.67 -8.14 31.08
C ILE A 270 -26.74 -9.18 29.95
N GLY A 271 -25.63 -9.40 29.23
CA GLY A 271 -25.53 -10.42 28.18
C GLY A 271 -26.54 -10.20 27.04
N ASP A 272 -27.06 -11.29 26.47
CA ASP A 272 -27.97 -11.22 25.30
C ASP A 272 -29.34 -10.57 25.62
N ALA A 273 -29.65 -10.29 26.89
CA ALA A 273 -30.79 -9.45 27.25
C ALA A 273 -30.52 -7.97 26.97
N LEU A 274 -29.24 -7.56 27.02
CA LEU A 274 -28.76 -6.19 26.90
C LEU A 274 -28.27 -5.86 25.48
N HIS A 275 -27.52 -6.75 24.84
CA HIS A 275 -27.03 -6.54 23.48
C HIS A 275 -26.64 -7.87 22.84
N THR A 276 -26.58 -7.93 21.52
CA THR A 276 -26.09 -9.12 20.80
C THR A 276 -24.85 -8.80 19.99
N ALA A 277 -23.97 -9.78 19.83
CA ALA A 277 -22.79 -9.70 18.97
C ALA A 277 -22.76 -10.91 18.03
N HIS A 278 -22.63 -10.66 16.73
CA HIS A 278 -22.62 -11.72 15.71
C HIS A 278 -21.53 -12.76 15.99
N PHE A 279 -21.83 -14.03 15.74
CA PHE A 279 -20.90 -15.15 16.00
C PHE A 279 -19.67 -15.14 15.09
N SER A 280 -19.62 -14.24 14.09
CA SER A 280 -18.46 -14.01 13.19
C SER A 280 -17.17 -13.61 13.91
N ILE A 281 -17.26 -13.15 15.16
CA ILE A 281 -16.11 -12.82 16.03
C ILE A 281 -16.04 -13.68 17.31
N GLY A 282 -16.90 -14.70 17.46
CA GLY A 282 -16.83 -15.69 18.55
C GLY A 282 -16.81 -15.11 19.97
N SER A 283 -17.62 -14.07 20.26
CA SER A 283 -17.49 -13.29 21.50
C SER A 283 -18.76 -13.18 22.36
N GLY A 284 -19.92 -13.73 21.96
CA GLY A 284 -21.19 -13.54 22.69
C GLY A 284 -21.14 -14.00 24.15
N THR A 285 -20.74 -15.25 24.40
CA THR A 285 -20.62 -15.79 25.78
C THR A 285 -19.56 -15.05 26.59
N ARG A 286 -18.47 -14.62 25.97
CA ARG A 286 -17.44 -13.80 26.62
C ARG A 286 -18.01 -12.47 27.09
N LEU A 287 -18.69 -11.75 26.20
CA LEU A 287 -19.31 -10.45 26.53
C LEU A 287 -20.29 -10.61 27.69
N ALA A 288 -21.15 -11.63 27.63
CA ALA A 288 -22.12 -11.94 28.67
C ALA A 288 -21.49 -12.15 30.06
N ILE A 289 -20.36 -12.86 30.15
CA ILE A 289 -19.62 -13.05 31.41
C ILE A 289 -18.93 -11.76 31.84
N GLU A 290 -18.29 -11.04 30.91
CA GLU A 290 -17.62 -9.78 31.22
C GLU A 290 -18.61 -8.67 31.68
N ASP A 291 -19.85 -8.68 31.20
CA ASP A 291 -20.91 -7.78 31.67
C ASP A 291 -21.27 -8.06 33.12
N ALA A 292 -21.39 -9.34 33.50
CA ALA A 292 -21.58 -9.75 34.89
C ALA A 292 -20.38 -9.35 35.77
N ILE A 293 -19.14 -9.46 35.28
CA ILE A 293 -17.94 -8.98 36.00
C ILE A 293 -18.02 -7.46 36.23
N ALA A 294 -18.37 -6.70 35.19
CA ALA A 294 -18.45 -5.25 35.28
C ALA A 294 -19.57 -4.78 36.23
N LEU A 295 -20.73 -5.42 36.20
CA LEU A 295 -21.82 -5.13 37.13
C LEU A 295 -21.43 -5.48 38.57
N ASP A 296 -20.82 -6.65 38.80
CA ASP A 296 -20.29 -7.06 40.11
C ASP A 296 -19.29 -6.04 40.68
N ARG A 297 -18.39 -5.51 39.84
CA ARG A 297 -17.43 -4.47 40.25
C ARG A 297 -18.11 -3.15 40.60
N ALA A 298 -19.10 -2.73 39.83
CA ALA A 298 -19.83 -1.49 40.11
C ALA A 298 -20.63 -1.58 41.42
N LEU A 299 -21.29 -2.72 41.66
CA LEU A 299 -22.00 -2.99 42.92
C LEU A 299 -21.06 -3.01 44.14
N ALA A 300 -19.78 -3.34 43.97
CA ALA A 300 -18.80 -3.31 45.04
C ALA A 300 -18.49 -1.89 45.55
N GLY A 301 -18.61 -0.87 44.68
CA GLY A 301 -18.22 0.51 44.99
C GLY A 301 -19.33 1.35 45.64
N ALA A 302 -20.60 0.95 45.48
CA ALA A 302 -21.75 1.77 45.86
C ALA A 302 -23.03 0.95 46.12
N LEU A 303 -22.96 -0.15 46.87
CA LEU A 303 -24.13 -1.01 47.12
C LEU A 303 -25.28 -0.28 47.84
N ASP A 304 -24.95 0.65 48.74
CA ASP A 304 -25.92 1.47 49.48
C ASP A 304 -26.54 2.58 48.61
N ASP A 305 -26.02 2.78 47.38
CA ASP A 305 -26.48 3.75 46.39
C ASP A 305 -26.60 3.07 45.01
N LEU A 306 -27.66 2.27 44.88
CA LEU A 306 -27.92 1.47 43.68
C LEU A 306 -27.99 2.31 42.38
N PRO A 307 -28.65 3.48 42.34
CA PRO A 307 -28.64 4.34 41.15
C PRO A 307 -27.22 4.71 40.70
N ARG A 308 -26.33 5.05 41.64
CA ARG A 308 -24.93 5.36 41.34
C ARG A 308 -24.18 4.14 40.81
N ALA A 309 -24.32 2.97 41.45
CA ALA A 309 -23.66 1.74 41.01
C ALA A 309 -24.05 1.36 39.57
N LEU A 310 -25.34 1.48 39.23
CA LEU A 310 -25.84 1.17 37.89
C LEU A 310 -25.35 2.16 36.83
N ALA A 311 -25.26 3.45 37.17
CA ALA A 311 -24.67 4.46 36.31
C ALA A 311 -23.16 4.20 36.08
N GLU A 312 -22.41 3.82 37.11
CA GLU A 312 -20.99 3.47 37.01
C GLU A 312 -20.77 2.22 36.12
N TYR A 313 -21.65 1.21 36.23
CA TYR A 313 -21.64 0.03 35.35
C TYR A 313 -21.76 0.42 33.87
N GLN A 314 -22.79 1.20 33.53
CA GLN A 314 -23.01 1.64 32.15
C GLN A 314 -21.83 2.49 31.64
N ALA A 315 -21.39 3.48 32.42
CA ALA A 315 -20.32 4.40 32.03
C ALA A 315 -18.98 3.68 31.77
N ALA A 316 -18.65 2.67 32.57
CA ALA A 316 -17.41 1.91 32.42
C ALA A 316 -17.48 0.89 31.27
N ARG A 317 -18.62 0.22 31.08
CA ARG A 317 -18.73 -0.96 30.21
C ARG A 317 -19.23 -0.65 28.81
N GLN A 318 -20.22 0.24 28.69
CA GLN A 318 -20.90 0.52 27.41
C GLN A 318 -19.94 0.96 26.29
N PRO A 319 -18.94 1.87 26.50
CA PRO A 319 -18.05 2.29 25.43
C PRO A 319 -17.17 1.16 24.88
N VAL A 320 -16.78 0.21 25.73
CA VAL A 320 -15.95 -0.95 25.34
C VAL A 320 -16.79 -1.94 24.53
N VAL A 321 -17.98 -2.26 25.02
CA VAL A 321 -18.91 -3.18 24.36
C VAL A 321 -19.36 -2.63 23.01
N ARG A 322 -19.68 -1.32 22.93
CA ARG A 322 -20.11 -0.68 21.68
C ARG A 322 -19.09 -0.91 20.57
N LYS A 323 -17.81 -0.68 20.84
CA LYS A 323 -16.72 -0.94 19.88
C LYS A 323 -16.64 -2.41 19.45
N LEU A 324 -16.92 -3.35 20.35
CA LEU A 324 -16.88 -4.78 20.04
C LEU A 324 -18.08 -5.21 19.19
N VAL A 325 -19.29 -4.74 19.53
CA VAL A 325 -20.53 -4.99 18.78
C VAL A 325 -20.47 -4.36 17.39
N GLU A 326 -19.98 -3.13 17.26
CA GLU A 326 -19.79 -2.46 15.96
C GLU A 326 -18.88 -3.29 15.03
N ALA A 327 -17.76 -3.80 15.53
CA ALA A 327 -16.90 -4.65 14.71
C ALA A 327 -17.49 -6.03 14.43
N ALA A 328 -18.29 -6.59 15.34
CA ALA A 328 -19.05 -7.80 15.06
C ALA A 328 -20.02 -7.57 13.89
N ASN A 329 -20.69 -6.41 13.89
CA ASN A 329 -21.62 -6.00 12.84
C ASN A 329 -20.89 -5.76 11.52
N THR A 330 -19.77 -5.03 11.50
CA THR A 330 -18.93 -4.87 10.30
C THR A 330 -18.49 -6.22 9.75
N SER A 331 -18.03 -7.12 10.62
CA SER A 331 -17.65 -8.47 10.21
C SER A 331 -18.84 -9.29 9.69
N ALA A 332 -20.05 -9.07 10.17
CA ALA A 332 -21.25 -9.79 9.73
C ALA A 332 -21.70 -9.34 8.33
N LEU A 333 -21.47 -8.07 7.96
CA LEU A 333 -21.76 -7.58 6.60
C LEU A 333 -20.97 -8.33 5.51
N TRP A 334 -19.81 -8.90 5.85
CA TRP A 334 -19.07 -9.77 4.94
C TRP A 334 -19.87 -11.04 4.60
N TYR A 335 -20.55 -11.62 5.60
CA TYR A 335 -21.40 -12.80 5.40
C TYR A 335 -22.65 -12.45 4.59
N GLU A 336 -23.23 -11.26 4.76
CA GLU A 336 -24.38 -10.83 3.95
C GLU A 336 -24.08 -10.79 2.43
N ASP A 337 -22.80 -10.76 2.04
CA ASP A 337 -22.34 -10.71 0.64
C ASP A 337 -21.33 -11.82 0.29
N PHE A 338 -21.23 -12.88 1.10
CA PHE A 338 -20.19 -13.92 0.89
C PHE A 338 -20.35 -14.60 -0.48
N GLY A 339 -21.58 -14.72 -0.99
CA GLY A 339 -21.87 -15.31 -2.29
C GLY A 339 -21.17 -14.60 -3.45
N ARG A 340 -21.08 -13.26 -3.43
CA ARG A 340 -20.32 -12.50 -4.44
C ARG A 340 -18.81 -12.68 -4.26
N ARG A 341 -18.38 -12.74 -3.00
CA ARG A 341 -16.95 -12.89 -2.63
C ARG A 341 -16.41 -14.25 -3.02
N MET A 342 -17.24 -15.29 -3.11
CA MET A 342 -16.88 -16.59 -3.67
C MET A 342 -16.40 -16.53 -5.15
N ALA A 343 -16.54 -15.39 -5.84
CA ALA A 343 -15.91 -15.15 -7.14
C ALA A 343 -14.38 -15.01 -7.06
N LEU A 344 -13.83 -14.62 -5.90
CA LEU A 344 -12.39 -14.48 -5.67
C LEU A 344 -11.66 -15.81 -5.77
N ASP A 345 -10.39 -15.75 -6.16
CA ASP A 345 -9.42 -16.83 -6.01
C ASP A 345 -9.27 -17.23 -4.53
N PRO A 346 -8.99 -18.51 -4.18
CA PRO A 346 -8.81 -18.96 -2.79
C PRO A 346 -7.94 -18.06 -1.91
N ILE A 347 -6.80 -17.56 -2.40
CA ILE A 347 -5.89 -16.77 -1.56
C ILE A 347 -6.40 -15.34 -1.35
N ASP A 348 -6.97 -14.72 -2.39
CA ASP A 348 -7.66 -13.42 -2.26
C ASP A 348 -8.90 -13.52 -1.37
N PHE A 349 -9.66 -14.60 -1.49
CA PHE A 349 -10.81 -14.89 -0.64
C PHE A 349 -10.38 -15.03 0.83
N GLY A 350 -9.26 -15.71 1.09
CA GLY A 350 -8.67 -15.81 2.41
C GLY A 350 -8.26 -14.46 3.01
N PHE A 351 -7.67 -13.59 2.19
CA PHE A 351 -7.25 -12.26 2.62
C PHE A 351 -8.45 -11.35 2.89
N ASP A 352 -9.43 -11.33 1.99
CA ASP A 352 -10.67 -10.60 2.16
C ASP A 352 -11.43 -11.08 3.41
N TYR A 353 -11.48 -12.39 3.64
CA TYR A 353 -12.08 -12.96 4.85
C TYR A 353 -11.35 -12.54 6.12
N ILE A 354 -10.02 -12.67 6.20
CA ILE A 354 -9.28 -12.33 7.44
C ILE A 354 -9.31 -10.83 7.73
N THR A 355 -9.42 -9.98 6.71
CA THR A 355 -9.49 -8.52 6.87
C THR A 355 -10.90 -7.95 7.02
N ARG A 356 -11.95 -8.78 6.90
CA ARG A 356 -13.39 -8.39 6.89
C ARG A 356 -13.87 -7.44 7.99
N SER A 357 -13.20 -7.43 9.15
CA SER A 357 -13.56 -6.55 10.27
C SER A 357 -12.98 -5.14 10.17
N GLY A 358 -12.11 -4.88 9.18
CA GLY A 358 -11.35 -3.65 9.03
C GLY A 358 -10.22 -3.46 10.06
N ARG A 359 -10.03 -4.41 10.99
CA ARG A 359 -9.05 -4.30 12.10
C ARG A 359 -7.69 -4.92 11.81
N ILE A 360 -7.59 -5.71 10.74
CA ILE A 360 -6.39 -6.42 10.34
C ILE A 360 -5.85 -5.75 9.08
N THR A 361 -4.71 -5.06 9.23
CA THR A 361 -3.92 -4.53 8.10
C THR A 361 -2.93 -5.59 7.63
N ILE A 362 -2.28 -5.38 6.48
CA ILE A 362 -1.22 -6.30 5.99
C ILE A 362 -0.05 -6.40 6.99
N GLU A 363 0.35 -5.31 7.63
CA GLU A 363 1.42 -5.33 8.65
C GLU A 363 1.01 -6.11 9.89
N ARG A 364 -0.27 -6.04 10.27
CA ARG A 364 -0.81 -6.84 11.36
C ARG A 364 -0.91 -8.30 10.95
N LEU A 365 -1.31 -8.58 9.71
CA LEU A 365 -1.42 -9.92 9.17
C LEU A 365 -0.07 -10.66 9.21
N ARG A 366 1.02 -10.01 8.78
CA ARG A 366 2.39 -10.55 8.88
C ARG A 366 2.79 -10.97 10.31
N LYS A 367 2.18 -10.35 11.33
CA LYS A 367 2.46 -10.67 12.74
C LYS A 367 1.58 -11.80 13.28
N ILE A 368 0.30 -11.83 12.89
CA ILE A 368 -0.68 -12.76 13.48
C ILE A 368 -0.88 -14.04 12.65
N ALA A 369 -0.58 -14.00 11.35
CA ALA A 369 -0.67 -15.12 10.41
C ALA A 369 0.47 -15.04 9.37
N PRO A 370 1.74 -15.20 9.81
CA PRO A 370 2.91 -15.02 8.96
C PRO A 370 2.97 -15.97 7.76
N GLY A 371 2.52 -17.22 7.90
CA GLY A 371 2.52 -18.20 6.81
C GLY A 371 1.53 -17.84 5.69
N PHE A 372 0.32 -17.45 6.07
CA PHE A 372 -0.70 -16.99 5.15
C PHE A 372 -0.30 -15.67 4.50
N ALA A 373 0.25 -14.71 5.25
CA ALA A 373 0.74 -13.44 4.71
C ALA A 373 1.81 -13.67 3.62
N ALA A 374 2.77 -14.56 3.87
CA ALA A 374 3.80 -14.88 2.90
C ALA A 374 3.24 -15.51 1.62
N THR A 375 2.24 -16.40 1.75
CA THR A 375 1.56 -17.03 0.61
C THR A 375 0.80 -15.98 -0.21
N TYR A 376 0.01 -15.14 0.45
CA TYR A 376 -0.75 -14.05 -0.18
C TYR A 376 0.16 -13.06 -0.93
N GLU A 377 1.26 -12.66 -0.32
CA GLU A 377 2.21 -11.72 -0.93
C GLU A 377 2.98 -12.33 -2.11
N ALA A 378 3.30 -13.62 -2.03
CA ALA A 378 3.97 -14.33 -3.14
C ALA A 378 3.08 -14.39 -4.38
N GLU A 379 1.77 -14.65 -4.22
CA GLU A 379 0.84 -14.74 -5.35
C GLU A 379 0.48 -13.36 -5.94
N ARG A 380 0.31 -12.31 -5.11
CA ARG A 380 0.07 -10.95 -5.60
C ARG A 380 1.27 -10.30 -6.27
N SER A 381 2.48 -10.75 -5.98
CA SER A 381 3.67 -10.23 -6.66
C SER A 381 3.71 -10.53 -8.17
N LEU A 382 2.74 -11.27 -8.71
CA LEU A 382 2.71 -11.76 -10.09
C LEU A 382 1.66 -11.10 -11.01
N GLN A 383 0.65 -10.39 -10.52
CA GLN A 383 -0.35 -9.73 -11.39
C GLN A 383 -0.28 -8.20 -11.27
N ILE A 384 0.54 -7.61 -12.14
CA ILE A 384 0.53 -6.18 -12.43
C ILE A 384 -0.19 -6.03 -13.78
N SER A 385 -1.07 -5.04 -13.89
CA SER A 385 -1.72 -4.66 -15.14
C SER A 385 -1.48 -3.18 -15.39
N ASP A 386 -1.29 -2.82 -16.65
CA ASP A 386 -1.34 -1.42 -17.08
C ASP A 386 -2.74 -0.85 -16.83
N PRO A 387 -2.86 0.30 -16.14
CA PRO A 387 -4.15 0.93 -15.91
C PRO A 387 -4.72 1.61 -17.16
N VAL A 388 -3.90 1.89 -18.19
CA VAL A 388 -4.33 2.57 -19.42
C VAL A 388 -4.98 1.58 -20.39
N ALA A 389 -6.20 1.88 -20.83
CA ALA A 389 -6.93 1.04 -21.77
C ALA A 389 -6.22 0.95 -23.13
N ASP A 390 -6.24 -0.24 -23.75
CA ASP A 390 -5.62 -0.50 -25.06
C ASP A 390 -6.14 0.40 -26.19
N ASP A 391 -7.35 0.95 -26.06
CA ASP A 391 -8.00 1.86 -27.00
C ASP A 391 -7.89 3.34 -26.62
N ALA A 392 -6.98 3.68 -25.68
CA ALA A 392 -6.75 5.06 -25.27
C ALA A 392 -6.46 5.97 -26.50
N PRO A 393 -7.11 7.15 -26.60
CA PRO A 393 -6.97 8.03 -27.76
C PRO A 393 -5.51 8.39 -28.11
N GLY A 394 -4.67 8.59 -27.09
CA GLY A 394 -3.25 8.84 -27.27
C GLY A 394 -2.53 7.71 -28.02
N ALA A 395 -2.77 6.45 -27.64
CA ALA A 395 -2.16 5.29 -28.32
C ALA A 395 -2.53 5.26 -29.81
N GLY A 396 -3.80 5.56 -30.13
CA GLY A 396 -4.28 5.66 -31.51
C GLY A 396 -3.61 6.77 -32.31
N GLU A 397 -3.31 7.92 -31.70
CA GLU A 397 -2.63 9.07 -32.35
C GLU A 397 -1.23 8.70 -32.89
N VAL A 398 -0.50 7.85 -32.16
CA VAL A 398 0.86 7.42 -32.54
C VAL A 398 0.88 6.02 -33.18
N GLY A 399 -0.29 5.42 -33.43
CA GLY A 399 -0.42 4.10 -34.03
C GLY A 399 0.19 2.97 -33.18
N PHE A 400 0.20 3.14 -31.85
CA PHE A 400 0.80 2.18 -30.94
C PHE A 400 -0.15 1.02 -30.65
N LEU A 401 0.36 -0.21 -30.73
CA LEU A 401 -0.40 -1.43 -30.46
C LEU A 401 0.32 -2.23 -29.36
N LYS A 402 -0.12 -2.04 -28.12
CA LYS A 402 0.52 -2.61 -26.92
C LYS A 402 0.78 -4.12 -27.02
N TYR A 403 -0.17 -4.89 -27.53
CA TYR A 403 -0.04 -6.35 -27.68
C TYR A 403 1.13 -6.81 -28.56
N ARG A 404 1.72 -5.92 -29.37
CA ARG A 404 2.90 -6.22 -30.20
C ARG A 404 4.23 -6.09 -29.46
N HIS A 405 4.22 -5.60 -28.22
CA HIS A 405 5.42 -5.33 -27.43
C HIS A 405 5.45 -6.23 -26.20
N ALA A 406 5.59 -7.52 -26.46
CA ALA A 406 5.54 -8.56 -25.44
C ALA A 406 6.80 -8.59 -24.57
N ASN A 407 7.97 -8.24 -25.14
CA ASN A 407 9.24 -8.19 -24.41
C ASN A 407 10.06 -6.96 -24.79
N ALA A 408 10.42 -6.13 -23.81
CA ALA A 408 11.09 -4.87 -24.02
C ALA A 408 12.51 -5.01 -24.62
N SER A 409 13.10 -6.22 -24.58
CA SER A 409 14.41 -6.47 -25.20
C SER A 409 14.38 -6.44 -26.74
N GLU A 410 13.21 -6.54 -27.35
CA GLU A 410 13.02 -6.41 -28.81
C GLU A 410 13.62 -5.10 -29.34
N ILE A 411 13.56 -4.01 -28.55
CA ILE A 411 14.16 -2.70 -28.88
C ILE A 411 15.64 -2.82 -29.26
N LEU A 412 16.39 -3.69 -28.60
CA LEU A 412 17.77 -3.98 -28.95
C LEU A 412 17.85 -5.10 -30.00
N PHE A 413 17.21 -6.24 -29.75
CA PHE A 413 17.45 -7.47 -30.52
C PHE A 413 16.87 -7.46 -31.94
N ASP A 414 15.82 -6.69 -32.21
CA ASP A 414 15.23 -6.57 -33.55
C ASP A 414 16.18 -5.88 -34.54
N ASN A 415 17.19 -5.14 -34.06
CA ASN A 415 18.24 -4.61 -34.92
C ASN A 415 19.02 -5.70 -35.66
N LEU A 416 19.06 -6.93 -35.15
CA LEU A 416 19.69 -8.05 -35.83
C LEU A 416 18.92 -8.46 -37.10
N THR A 417 17.59 -8.39 -37.07
CA THR A 417 16.72 -8.76 -38.19
C THR A 417 16.40 -7.56 -39.09
N ASN A 418 16.46 -6.34 -38.55
CA ASN A 418 16.26 -5.08 -39.30
C ASN A 418 17.46 -4.67 -40.17
N GLY A 419 18.49 -5.51 -40.28
CA GLY A 419 19.67 -5.25 -41.12
C GLY A 419 20.75 -4.37 -40.48
N ASN A 420 20.66 -4.11 -39.17
CA ASN A 420 21.59 -3.23 -38.45
C ASN A 420 22.74 -3.99 -37.76
N ARG A 421 22.91 -5.29 -38.01
CA ARG A 421 23.89 -6.17 -37.33
C ARG A 421 25.29 -5.57 -37.18
N ASP A 422 25.83 -5.06 -38.29
CA ASP A 422 27.20 -4.55 -38.37
C ASP A 422 27.27 -3.02 -38.14
N ARG A 423 26.13 -2.36 -37.90
CA ARG A 423 26.11 -0.93 -37.58
C ARG A 423 26.61 -0.69 -36.15
N PRO A 424 27.29 0.44 -35.88
CA PRO A 424 27.62 0.88 -34.54
C PRO A 424 26.35 1.06 -33.69
N ALA A 425 26.26 0.33 -32.58
CA ALA A 425 25.25 0.56 -31.55
C ALA A 425 25.79 1.57 -30.50
N ILE A 426 27.04 1.39 -30.09
CA ILE A 426 27.68 2.18 -29.04
C ILE A 426 29.06 2.66 -29.50
N LYS A 427 29.36 3.93 -29.23
CA LYS A 427 30.71 4.49 -29.25
C LYS A 427 31.12 4.91 -27.85
N SER A 428 32.33 4.57 -27.43
CA SER A 428 32.89 4.94 -26.13
C SER A 428 34.41 5.05 -26.23
N GLN A 429 35.06 5.48 -25.14
CA GLN A 429 36.52 5.50 -25.04
C GLN A 429 37.16 4.10 -25.18
N SER A 430 36.40 3.03 -24.91
CA SER A 430 36.85 1.64 -25.08
C SER A 430 36.72 1.11 -26.51
N GLY A 431 36.09 1.88 -27.42
CA GLY A 431 35.95 1.53 -28.83
C GLY A 431 34.50 1.62 -29.32
N THR A 432 34.26 1.01 -30.48
CA THR A 432 32.92 0.90 -31.07
C THR A 432 32.40 -0.52 -30.88
N VAL A 433 31.15 -0.65 -30.44
CA VAL A 433 30.43 -1.92 -30.31
C VAL A 433 29.28 -1.93 -31.32
N THR A 434 29.24 -2.94 -32.16
CA THR A 434 28.16 -3.17 -33.13
C THR A 434 26.91 -3.75 -32.46
N TYR A 435 25.75 -3.68 -33.13
CA TYR A 435 24.54 -4.34 -32.64
C TYR A 435 24.73 -5.85 -32.42
N SER A 436 25.46 -6.53 -33.31
CA SER A 436 25.72 -7.97 -33.17
C SER A 436 26.53 -8.30 -31.91
N GLU A 437 27.56 -7.51 -31.61
CA GLU A 437 28.41 -7.68 -30.43
C GLU A 437 27.63 -7.36 -29.14
N LEU A 438 26.85 -6.28 -29.15
CA LEU A 438 26.02 -5.89 -28.02
C LEU A 438 24.95 -6.96 -27.70
N CYS A 439 24.26 -7.47 -28.72
CA CYS A 439 23.26 -8.54 -28.54
C CYS A 439 23.91 -9.84 -28.04
N THR A 440 25.09 -10.19 -28.55
CA THR A 440 25.85 -11.36 -28.10
C THR A 440 26.20 -11.21 -26.61
N ASN A 441 26.71 -10.04 -26.21
CA ASN A 441 27.04 -9.79 -24.80
C ASN A 441 25.78 -9.76 -23.91
N ALA A 442 24.68 -9.16 -24.37
CA ALA A 442 23.41 -9.20 -23.67
C ALA A 442 22.91 -10.64 -23.46
N ALA A 443 22.98 -11.48 -24.49
CA ALA A 443 22.64 -12.89 -24.40
C ALA A 443 23.50 -13.63 -23.35
N ARG A 444 24.80 -13.31 -23.26
CA ARG A 444 25.70 -13.88 -22.25
C ARG A 444 25.28 -13.49 -20.83
N TYR A 445 24.92 -12.23 -20.59
CA TYR A 445 24.40 -11.80 -19.29
C TYR A 445 23.10 -12.50 -18.92
N GLY A 446 22.13 -12.57 -19.84
CA GLY A 446 20.87 -13.27 -19.60
C GLY A 446 21.07 -14.75 -19.30
N ASN A 447 21.94 -15.44 -20.04
CA ASN A 447 22.31 -16.84 -19.76
C ASN A 447 23.03 -17.00 -18.42
N ALA A 448 23.92 -16.08 -18.05
CA ALA A 448 24.62 -16.13 -16.76
C ALA A 448 23.64 -16.00 -15.58
N LEU A 449 22.66 -15.09 -15.68
CA LEU A 449 21.61 -14.92 -14.69
C LEU A 449 20.69 -16.16 -14.60
N ARG A 450 20.36 -16.80 -15.73
CA ARG A 450 19.63 -18.08 -15.75
C ARG A 450 20.44 -19.21 -15.11
N ASN A 451 21.72 -19.31 -15.43
CA ASN A 451 22.63 -20.32 -14.87
C ASN A 451 22.83 -20.14 -13.36
N PHE A 452 22.75 -18.90 -12.86
CA PHE A 452 22.74 -18.61 -11.42
C PHE A 452 21.48 -19.15 -10.71
N GLY A 453 20.40 -19.40 -11.44
CA GLY A 453 19.15 -19.92 -10.88
C GLY A 453 18.19 -18.81 -10.42
N LEU A 454 18.24 -17.64 -11.06
CA LEU A 454 17.16 -16.66 -10.94
C LEU A 454 15.88 -17.19 -11.62
N LYS A 455 14.73 -16.80 -11.09
CA LYS A 455 13.40 -17.08 -11.62
C LYS A 455 12.84 -15.86 -12.35
N ARG A 456 11.90 -16.08 -13.27
CA ARG A 456 11.17 -15.00 -13.95
C ARG A 456 10.60 -14.02 -12.92
N GLY A 457 10.76 -12.73 -13.16
CA GLY A 457 10.35 -11.67 -12.22
C GLY A 457 11.34 -11.39 -11.08
N ASP A 458 12.43 -12.15 -10.94
CA ASP A 458 13.51 -11.80 -10.00
C ASP A 458 14.19 -10.50 -10.42
N ARG A 459 14.51 -9.66 -9.43
CA ARG A 459 15.18 -8.37 -9.65
C ARG A 459 16.69 -8.53 -9.67
N VAL A 460 17.35 -7.75 -10.52
CA VAL A 460 18.82 -7.66 -10.62
C VAL A 460 19.24 -6.21 -10.44
N ILE A 461 20.00 -5.90 -9.39
CA ILE A 461 20.49 -4.54 -9.16
C ILE A 461 21.61 -4.23 -10.15
N LEU A 462 21.49 -3.11 -10.85
CA LEU A 462 22.51 -2.56 -11.73
C LEU A 462 23.03 -1.24 -11.14
N LEU A 463 24.23 -1.28 -10.54
CA LEU A 463 24.99 -0.10 -10.13
C LEU A 463 26.10 0.15 -11.15
N LEU A 464 25.68 0.51 -12.36
CA LEU A 464 26.51 0.60 -13.55
C LEU A 464 26.64 2.05 -14.03
N ASP A 465 27.83 2.42 -14.52
CA ASP A 465 28.02 3.70 -15.22
C ASP A 465 27.71 3.51 -16.71
N ASP A 466 27.82 4.60 -17.48
CA ASP A 466 27.55 4.60 -18.91
C ASP A 466 28.72 3.94 -19.66
N THR A 467 28.74 2.61 -19.61
CA THR A 467 29.66 1.71 -20.30
C THR A 467 28.88 0.64 -21.08
N PRO A 468 29.47 -0.06 -22.07
CA PRO A 468 28.77 -1.11 -22.81
C PRO A 468 28.21 -2.26 -21.96
N ALA A 469 28.74 -2.48 -20.75
CA ALA A 469 28.23 -3.47 -19.81
C ALA A 469 26.79 -3.14 -19.34
N CYS A 470 26.46 -1.86 -19.20
CA CYS A 470 25.14 -1.41 -18.74
C CYS A 470 23.99 -1.86 -19.68
N PRO A 471 23.97 -1.49 -20.98
CA PRO A 471 22.94 -1.98 -21.90
C PRO A 471 22.97 -3.50 -22.08
N ALA A 472 24.15 -4.13 -22.08
CA ALA A 472 24.25 -5.58 -22.19
C ALA A 472 23.56 -6.29 -21.01
N ALA A 473 23.87 -5.90 -19.78
CA ALA A 473 23.23 -6.45 -18.58
C ALA A 473 21.73 -6.15 -18.52
N PHE A 474 21.33 -4.92 -18.87
CA PHE A 474 19.93 -4.46 -18.85
C PHE A 474 19.06 -5.27 -19.83
N PHE A 475 19.41 -5.28 -21.11
CA PHE A 475 18.64 -6.00 -22.12
C PHE A 475 18.77 -7.53 -22.00
N GLY A 476 19.92 -8.02 -21.56
CA GLY A 476 20.14 -9.44 -21.28
C GLY A 476 19.23 -9.98 -20.18
N ALA A 477 19.08 -9.23 -19.08
CA ALA A 477 18.19 -9.57 -17.99
C ALA A 477 16.72 -9.61 -18.44
N MET A 478 16.24 -8.55 -19.12
CA MET A 478 14.85 -8.48 -19.63
C MET A 478 14.53 -9.59 -20.63
N ARG A 479 15.46 -9.89 -21.56
CA ARG A 479 15.29 -10.97 -22.53
C ARG A 479 15.14 -12.33 -21.87
N ALA A 480 15.82 -12.54 -20.74
CA ALA A 480 15.74 -13.73 -19.91
C ALA A 480 14.55 -13.75 -18.93
N GLY A 481 13.68 -12.71 -18.94
CA GLY A 481 12.50 -12.61 -18.08
C GLY A 481 12.79 -12.10 -16.66
N PHE A 482 13.95 -11.49 -16.43
CA PHE A 482 14.32 -10.85 -15.16
C PHE A 482 14.08 -9.34 -15.21
N VAL A 483 14.00 -8.72 -14.04
CA VAL A 483 13.69 -7.30 -13.89
C VAL A 483 14.96 -6.54 -13.47
N PRO A 484 15.74 -5.96 -14.40
CA PRO A 484 16.85 -5.10 -14.02
C PRO A 484 16.35 -3.85 -13.29
N VAL A 485 17.07 -3.47 -12.24
CA VAL A 485 16.79 -2.30 -11.42
C VAL A 485 18.02 -1.40 -11.46
N ILE A 486 17.96 -0.33 -12.26
CA ILE A 486 19.09 0.59 -12.42
C ILE A 486 19.04 1.62 -11.30
N ILE A 487 20.13 1.71 -10.54
CA ILE A 487 20.25 2.63 -9.41
C ILE A 487 21.36 3.66 -9.66
N ASN A 488 21.24 4.81 -9.00
CA ASN A 488 22.15 5.94 -9.16
C ASN A 488 23.58 5.58 -8.75
N THR A 489 24.58 5.95 -9.54
CA THR A 489 26.00 5.67 -9.25
C THR A 489 26.53 6.43 -8.02
N LEU A 490 25.82 7.47 -7.56
CA LEU A 490 26.11 8.19 -6.31
C LEU A 490 25.37 7.61 -5.09
N THR A 491 24.82 6.40 -5.19
CA THR A 491 24.09 5.74 -4.08
C THR A 491 25.03 5.48 -2.90
N PRO A 492 24.75 6.02 -1.69
CA PRO A 492 25.50 5.68 -0.49
C PRO A 492 25.14 4.29 0.06
N PRO A 493 25.98 3.67 0.90
CA PRO A 493 25.75 2.32 1.44
C PRO A 493 24.40 2.12 2.15
N ASP A 494 23.91 3.11 2.90
CA ASP A 494 22.61 3.01 3.59
C ASP A 494 21.44 2.93 2.62
N LEU A 495 21.55 3.63 1.49
CA LEU A 495 20.55 3.66 0.45
C LEU A 495 20.64 2.40 -0.42
N LEU A 496 21.85 1.90 -0.67
CA LEU A 496 22.05 0.60 -1.31
C LEU A 496 21.40 -0.52 -0.49
N ARG A 497 21.59 -0.52 0.84
CA ARG A 497 20.90 -1.45 1.74
C ARG A 497 19.39 -1.42 1.55
N PHE A 498 18.82 -0.22 1.50
CA PHE A 498 17.40 -0.04 1.26
C PHE A 498 16.96 -0.66 -0.07
N TYR A 499 17.68 -0.41 -1.16
CA TYR A 499 17.38 -1.01 -2.46
C TYR A 499 17.48 -2.54 -2.45
N LEU A 500 18.51 -3.11 -1.83
CA LEU A 500 18.67 -4.56 -1.71
C LEU A 500 17.53 -5.22 -0.93
N LEU A 501 17.04 -4.57 0.13
CA LEU A 501 15.90 -5.06 0.90
C LEU A 501 14.57 -4.92 0.15
N ASP A 502 14.36 -3.80 -0.53
CA ASP A 502 13.09 -3.51 -1.23
C ASP A 502 12.94 -4.33 -2.52
N THR A 503 14.02 -4.50 -3.26
CA THR A 503 14.07 -5.35 -4.47
C THR A 503 14.19 -6.82 -4.15
N GLU A 504 14.72 -7.19 -2.99
CA GLU A 504 15.10 -8.56 -2.64
C GLU A 504 16.05 -9.22 -3.68
N ALA A 505 16.85 -8.41 -4.39
CA ALA A 505 17.73 -8.90 -5.44
C ALA A 505 18.80 -9.87 -4.89
N ARG A 506 18.97 -11.00 -5.58
CA ARG A 506 20.01 -12.00 -5.26
C ARG A 506 21.33 -11.75 -5.98
N VAL A 507 21.29 -11.01 -7.09
CA VAL A 507 22.46 -10.64 -7.89
C VAL A 507 22.50 -9.13 -8.05
N ALA A 508 23.70 -8.57 -7.86
CA ALA A 508 24.02 -7.20 -8.23
C ALA A 508 25.18 -7.19 -9.23
N ILE A 509 25.11 -6.30 -10.22
CA ILE A 509 26.17 -6.05 -11.19
C ILE A 509 26.62 -4.60 -10.96
N CYS A 510 27.91 -4.40 -10.71
CA CYS A 510 28.45 -3.08 -10.36
C CYS A 510 29.76 -2.76 -11.05
N GLU A 511 30.01 -1.47 -11.32
CA GLU A 511 31.33 -1.00 -11.73
C GLU A 511 32.37 -1.27 -10.63
N ALA A 512 33.60 -1.57 -11.04
CA ALA A 512 34.69 -1.84 -10.11
C ALA A 512 34.94 -0.70 -9.11
N GLU A 513 34.85 0.56 -9.55
CA GLU A 513 35.05 1.72 -8.68
C GLU A 513 33.93 1.90 -7.64
N LEU A 514 32.73 1.38 -7.92
CA LEU A 514 31.56 1.49 -7.07
C LEU A 514 31.39 0.29 -6.11
N PHE A 515 32.25 -0.72 -6.23
CA PHE A 515 32.20 -1.92 -5.39
C PHE A 515 32.32 -1.60 -3.89
N VAL A 516 33.05 -0.55 -3.53
CA VAL A 516 33.21 -0.08 -2.14
C VAL A 516 31.88 0.22 -1.44
N THR A 517 30.82 0.52 -2.20
CA THR A 517 29.47 0.78 -1.68
C THR A 517 28.85 -0.48 -1.07
N PHE A 518 29.24 -1.69 -1.51
CA PHE A 518 28.79 -2.98 -0.99
C PHE A 518 29.55 -3.40 0.27
N ASN A 519 29.62 -2.52 1.28
CA ASN A 519 30.23 -2.85 2.57
C ASN A 519 29.32 -3.76 3.42
N GLY A 520 29.83 -4.22 4.57
CA GLY A 520 29.10 -5.13 5.46
C GLY A 520 27.73 -4.60 5.90
N ASP A 521 27.61 -3.31 6.19
CA ASP A 521 26.34 -2.69 6.58
C ASP A 521 25.33 -2.64 5.44
N ALA A 522 25.81 -2.45 4.21
CA ALA A 522 24.97 -2.43 3.02
C ALA A 522 24.31 -3.78 2.74
N VAL A 523 25.05 -4.89 2.93
CA VAL A 523 24.61 -6.23 2.50
C VAL A 523 23.99 -7.09 3.61
N THR A 524 24.27 -6.81 4.89
CA THR A 524 23.85 -7.68 6.01
C THR A 524 22.33 -7.84 6.09
N GLY A 525 21.82 -9.08 6.08
CA GLY A 525 20.38 -9.35 6.17
C GLY A 525 19.58 -9.02 4.90
N THR A 526 20.26 -8.82 3.78
CA THR A 526 19.64 -8.78 2.44
C THR A 526 19.62 -10.19 1.82
N LYS A 527 18.94 -10.37 0.68
CA LYS A 527 18.98 -11.64 -0.10
C LYS A 527 20.15 -11.69 -1.09
N LEU A 528 21.07 -10.74 -1.06
CA LEU A 528 22.17 -10.66 -2.01
C LEU A 528 23.13 -11.85 -1.82
N GLU A 529 23.35 -12.60 -2.89
CA GLU A 529 24.21 -13.79 -2.91
C GLU A 529 25.44 -13.62 -3.80
N LYS A 530 25.36 -12.73 -4.80
CA LYS A 530 26.42 -12.56 -5.79
C LYS A 530 26.56 -11.10 -6.22
N ILE A 531 27.81 -10.62 -6.21
CA ILE A 531 28.20 -9.34 -6.80
C ILE A 531 29.08 -9.62 -8.02
N VAL A 532 28.73 -9.05 -9.16
CA VAL A 532 29.49 -9.15 -10.42
C VAL A 532 30.16 -7.82 -10.69
N ILE A 533 31.49 -7.81 -10.71
CA ILE A 533 32.30 -6.62 -10.93
C ILE A 533 32.65 -6.49 -12.41
N VAL A 534 32.30 -5.37 -13.04
CA VAL A 534 32.61 -5.05 -14.44
C VAL A 534 33.68 -3.96 -14.55
N ASN A 535 34.33 -3.86 -15.72
CA ASN A 535 35.30 -2.81 -16.09
C ASN A 535 36.44 -2.55 -15.09
N GLY A 536 36.98 -3.58 -14.44
CA GLY A 536 38.14 -3.45 -13.55
C GLY A 536 38.70 -4.77 -13.04
N LYS A 537 39.79 -4.71 -12.28
CA LYS A 537 40.39 -5.90 -11.64
C LYS A 537 39.65 -6.20 -10.34
N GLY A 538 38.98 -7.35 -10.27
CA GLY A 538 38.16 -7.74 -9.12
C GLY A 538 38.96 -7.80 -7.82
N ALA A 539 38.37 -7.29 -6.75
CA ALA A 539 38.79 -7.64 -5.40
C ALA A 539 38.14 -9.00 -5.06
N THR A 540 38.93 -10.04 -4.83
CA THR A 540 38.46 -11.33 -4.30
C THR A 540 38.01 -11.14 -2.86
N VAL A 541 36.79 -10.66 -2.67
CA VAL A 541 36.02 -10.80 -1.43
C VAL A 541 35.06 -11.97 -1.64
N ARG A 542 34.75 -12.72 -0.58
CA ARG A 542 34.08 -14.03 -0.57
C ARG A 542 32.77 -14.14 -1.40
N GLU A 543 32.17 -13.03 -1.80
CA GLU A 543 30.88 -12.94 -2.48
C GLU A 543 30.94 -12.29 -3.88
N ALA A 544 32.05 -11.64 -4.24
CA ALA A 544 32.22 -10.95 -5.52
C ALA A 544 33.00 -11.79 -6.53
N ILE A 545 32.63 -11.71 -7.80
CA ILE A 545 33.32 -12.34 -8.94
C ILE A 545 33.50 -11.33 -10.07
N THR A 546 34.46 -11.59 -10.95
CA THR A 546 34.66 -10.77 -12.14
C THR A 546 33.59 -11.04 -13.20
N GLU A 547 33.34 -10.08 -14.08
CA GLU A 547 32.50 -10.27 -15.27
C GLU A 547 32.94 -11.48 -16.10
N GLN A 548 34.25 -11.65 -16.31
CA GLN A 548 34.78 -12.77 -17.08
C GLN A 548 34.41 -14.13 -16.47
N GLU A 549 34.51 -14.27 -15.14
CA GLU A 549 34.10 -15.48 -14.42
C GLU A 549 32.58 -15.70 -14.49
N PHE A 550 31.79 -14.64 -14.33
CA PHE A 550 30.33 -14.73 -14.39
C PHE A 550 29.83 -15.15 -15.78
N LEU A 551 30.50 -14.68 -16.83
CA LEU A 551 30.13 -14.96 -18.23
C LEU A 551 30.87 -16.15 -18.85
N ALA A 552 31.72 -16.87 -18.09
CA ALA A 552 32.62 -17.90 -18.61
C ALA A 552 31.89 -19.10 -19.25
N SER A 553 30.73 -19.47 -18.69
CA SER A 553 29.92 -20.62 -19.14
C SER A 553 28.64 -20.21 -19.87
N SER A 554 28.57 -18.97 -20.34
CA SER A 554 27.36 -18.39 -20.93
C SER A 554 27.55 -18.16 -22.43
N GLY A 555 26.72 -18.84 -23.24
CA GLY A 555 26.70 -18.68 -24.69
C GLY A 555 26.15 -17.33 -25.13
N GLY A 556 26.49 -16.94 -26.36
CA GLY A 556 26.03 -15.68 -26.99
C GLY A 556 24.66 -15.76 -27.69
N ASP A 557 23.95 -16.87 -27.54
CA ASP A 557 22.57 -17.04 -28.03
C ASP A 557 21.61 -17.17 -26.85
N LEU A 558 20.48 -16.46 -26.92
CA LEU A 558 19.46 -16.43 -25.88
C LEU A 558 18.09 -16.30 -26.55
N ALA A 559 17.24 -17.31 -26.39
CA ALA A 559 15.84 -17.22 -26.76
C ALA A 559 15.12 -16.21 -25.87
N VAL A 560 14.21 -15.42 -26.47
CA VAL A 560 13.35 -14.49 -25.73
C VAL A 560 12.37 -15.28 -24.86
N VAL A 561 12.22 -14.87 -23.59
CA VAL A 561 11.16 -15.41 -22.73
C VAL A 561 9.82 -14.83 -23.16
N PRO A 562 8.75 -15.65 -23.32
CA PRO A 562 7.44 -15.17 -23.70
C PRO A 562 6.75 -14.46 -22.52
N THR A 563 7.04 -13.17 -22.41
CA THR A 563 6.39 -12.23 -21.48
C THR A 563 5.09 -11.67 -22.05
N SER A 564 4.22 -11.19 -21.18
CA SER A 564 3.07 -10.34 -21.49
C SER A 564 3.50 -8.87 -21.51
N PRO A 565 2.87 -7.99 -22.32
CA PRO A 565 3.07 -6.55 -22.26
C PRO A 565 2.93 -5.95 -20.84
N ASP A 566 2.11 -6.57 -19.98
CA ASP A 566 1.82 -6.08 -18.62
C ASP A 566 2.79 -6.60 -17.54
N GLU A 567 3.76 -7.43 -17.91
CA GLU A 567 4.77 -7.87 -16.95
C GLU A 567 5.82 -6.79 -16.69
N MET A 568 6.43 -6.85 -15.51
CA MET A 568 7.54 -5.99 -15.16
C MET A 568 8.69 -6.17 -16.15
N ALA A 569 9.18 -5.07 -16.68
CA ALA A 569 10.38 -5.03 -17.50
C ALA A 569 11.58 -4.57 -16.68
N PHE A 570 11.49 -3.41 -16.04
CA PHE A 570 12.59 -2.83 -15.27
C PHE A 570 12.07 -1.83 -14.25
N TRP A 571 12.90 -1.49 -13.26
CA TRP A 571 12.57 -0.46 -12.28
C TRP A 571 13.56 0.69 -12.30
N LEU A 572 13.05 1.86 -11.92
CA LEU A 572 13.82 3.05 -11.58
C LEU A 572 13.41 3.53 -10.18
N TYR A 573 14.30 4.22 -9.46
CA TYR A 573 13.96 4.82 -8.16
C TYR A 573 13.84 6.34 -8.26
N SER A 574 12.76 6.91 -7.71
CA SER A 574 12.60 8.38 -7.57
C SER A 574 12.66 8.83 -6.11
N SER A 575 13.44 9.88 -5.82
CA SER A 575 13.49 10.53 -4.51
C SER A 575 12.23 11.40 -4.32
N GLY A 576 11.46 11.17 -3.25
CA GLY A 576 10.33 12.02 -2.88
C GLY A 576 10.76 13.20 -2.00
N THR A 577 9.92 14.24 -1.92
CA THR A 577 10.14 15.44 -1.07
C THR A 577 10.13 15.12 0.43
N THR A 578 9.51 14.00 0.82
CA THR A 578 9.33 13.56 2.21
C THR A 578 9.35 12.01 2.34
N GLY A 579 10.48 11.34 2.06
CA GLY A 579 10.57 9.89 2.29
C GLY A 579 11.77 9.17 1.67
N ARG A 580 11.86 7.85 1.90
CA ARG A 580 12.78 6.95 1.17
C ARG A 580 12.38 6.91 -0.32
N PRO A 581 13.33 6.63 -1.25
CA PRO A 581 12.99 6.51 -2.67
C PRO A 581 11.89 5.49 -2.94
N LYS A 582 11.15 5.70 -4.03
CA LYS A 582 10.03 4.85 -4.46
C LYS A 582 10.47 4.02 -5.67
N GLY A 583 10.32 2.71 -5.62
CA GLY A 583 10.60 1.82 -6.75
C GLY A 583 9.48 1.93 -7.77
N ILE A 584 9.74 2.54 -8.91
CA ILE A 584 8.79 2.72 -10.01
C ILE A 584 8.91 1.52 -10.93
N VAL A 585 7.80 0.82 -11.10
CA VAL A 585 7.72 -0.36 -11.97
C VAL A 585 7.36 0.08 -13.39
N HIS A 586 8.17 -0.30 -14.38
CA HIS A 586 7.83 -0.15 -15.79
C HIS A 586 7.53 -1.49 -16.43
N LEU A 587 6.59 -1.49 -17.37
CA LEU A 587 6.10 -2.68 -18.06
C LEU A 587 6.83 -2.92 -19.38
N GLN A 588 6.64 -4.10 -19.97
CA GLN A 588 7.37 -4.53 -21.18
C GLN A 588 7.19 -3.58 -22.38
N HIS A 589 6.07 -2.87 -22.44
CA HIS A 589 5.72 -2.02 -23.58
C HIS A 589 6.08 -0.53 -23.39
N ASP A 590 6.41 -0.06 -22.17
CA ASP A 590 6.60 1.36 -21.85
C ASP A 590 7.72 2.01 -22.67
N MET A 591 8.85 1.33 -22.83
CA MET A 591 9.98 1.84 -23.62
C MET A 591 9.60 1.98 -25.10
N ALA A 592 8.88 1.01 -25.66
CA ALA A 592 8.39 1.09 -27.03
C ALA A 592 7.38 2.25 -27.19
N TYR A 593 6.55 2.50 -26.17
CA TYR A 593 5.62 3.62 -26.16
C TYR A 593 6.32 4.97 -26.20
N THR A 594 7.34 5.16 -25.37
CA THR A 594 8.14 6.41 -25.38
C THR A 594 8.93 6.59 -26.67
N ALA A 595 9.37 5.51 -27.32
CA ALA A 595 9.97 5.58 -28.65
C ALA A 595 8.96 6.04 -29.71
N ALA A 596 7.75 5.47 -29.72
CA ALA A 596 6.69 5.84 -30.65
C ALA A 596 6.23 7.30 -30.44
N SER A 597 5.99 7.69 -29.20
CA SER A 597 5.48 9.02 -28.85
C SER A 597 6.53 10.11 -28.96
N TYR A 598 7.74 9.93 -28.44
CA TYR A 598 8.74 11.00 -28.38
C TYR A 598 9.83 10.88 -29.43
N ALA A 599 10.51 9.73 -29.51
CA ALA A 599 11.65 9.58 -30.43
C ALA A 599 11.24 9.70 -31.90
N ASN A 600 10.11 9.08 -32.27
CA ASN A 600 9.63 9.09 -33.65
C ASN A 600 8.88 10.39 -34.00
N SER A 601 8.00 10.88 -33.12
CA SER A 601 7.15 12.03 -33.45
C SER A 601 7.83 13.39 -33.23
N VAL A 602 8.70 13.52 -32.21
CA VAL A 602 9.36 14.78 -31.83
C VAL A 602 10.81 14.81 -32.30
N LEU A 603 11.63 13.83 -31.90
CA LEU A 603 13.07 13.83 -32.22
C LEU A 603 13.35 13.46 -33.68
N LYS A 604 12.44 12.68 -34.28
CA LYS A 604 12.53 12.12 -35.64
C LYS A 604 13.89 11.46 -35.86
N LEU A 605 14.27 10.56 -34.95
CA LEU A 605 15.55 9.86 -35.04
C LEU A 605 15.59 8.95 -36.28
N THR A 606 16.78 8.82 -36.85
CA THR A 606 17.08 7.97 -38.00
C THR A 606 18.25 7.06 -37.68
N PRO A 607 18.48 5.97 -38.44
CA PRO A 607 19.62 5.10 -38.22
C PRO A 607 20.98 5.82 -38.28
N ASP A 608 21.08 6.95 -38.98
CA ASP A 608 22.33 7.71 -39.15
C ASP A 608 22.61 8.69 -38.00
N ASP A 609 21.70 8.78 -37.03
CA ASP A 609 21.91 9.61 -35.86
C ASP A 609 22.94 9.03 -34.88
N ILE A 610 23.64 9.93 -34.21
CA ILE A 610 24.54 9.64 -33.10
C ILE A 610 24.02 10.43 -31.89
N CYS A 611 23.41 9.72 -30.94
CA CYS A 611 22.85 10.29 -29.72
C CYS A 611 23.93 10.39 -28.64
N TYR A 612 24.13 11.57 -28.08
CA TYR A 612 24.97 11.76 -26.89
C TYR A 612 24.16 12.38 -25.76
N SER A 613 23.90 11.59 -24.72
CA SER A 613 23.23 12.04 -23.51
C SER A 613 24.24 12.26 -22.40
N VAL A 614 24.21 13.45 -21.81
CA VAL A 614 24.96 13.73 -20.58
C VAL A 614 24.20 13.26 -19.33
N PRO A 615 22.86 13.38 -19.26
CA PRO A 615 22.06 12.66 -18.27
C PRO A 615 22.28 11.15 -18.38
N LYS A 616 22.69 10.55 -17.26
CA LYS A 616 23.08 9.13 -17.16
C LYS A 616 21.93 8.16 -17.34
N ILE A 617 22.24 6.92 -17.74
CA ILE A 617 21.25 5.87 -18.04
C ILE A 617 20.34 5.55 -16.83
N PHE A 618 20.81 5.73 -15.59
CA PHE A 618 20.00 5.50 -14.40
C PHE A 618 18.91 6.57 -14.15
N PHE A 619 18.86 7.64 -14.95
CA PHE A 619 17.73 8.55 -15.02
C PHE A 619 16.81 8.18 -16.17
N ALA A 620 15.50 8.24 -15.96
CA ALA A 620 14.50 7.94 -17.00
C ALA A 620 14.75 8.72 -18.32
N TYR A 621 15.13 10.00 -18.20
CA TYR A 621 15.55 10.83 -19.33
C TYR A 621 16.76 10.23 -20.07
N GLY A 622 17.84 9.91 -19.35
CA GLY A 622 19.05 9.32 -19.92
C GLY A 622 18.86 7.89 -20.45
N LEU A 623 18.01 7.08 -19.81
CA LEU A 623 17.63 5.75 -20.28
C LEU A 623 17.01 5.83 -21.68
N GLY A 624 16.07 6.77 -21.88
CA GLY A 624 15.50 7.05 -23.19
C GLY A 624 16.57 7.46 -24.19
N ASN A 625 17.33 8.50 -23.85
CA ASN A 625 18.28 9.16 -24.76
C ASN A 625 19.45 8.28 -25.19
N SER A 626 19.95 7.44 -24.28
CA SER A 626 21.15 6.61 -24.49
C SER A 626 20.83 5.20 -24.96
N LEU A 627 19.68 4.64 -24.61
CA LEU A 627 19.35 3.24 -24.93
C LEU A 627 18.11 3.15 -25.82
N THR A 628 16.94 3.47 -25.26
CA THR A 628 15.64 3.16 -25.89
C THR A 628 15.50 3.82 -27.26
N PHE A 629 15.74 5.12 -27.35
CA PHE A 629 15.51 5.90 -28.56
C PHE A 629 16.49 5.56 -29.68
N PRO A 630 17.82 5.59 -29.46
CA PRO A 630 18.75 5.24 -30.53
C PRO A 630 18.55 3.80 -31.00
N PHE A 631 18.32 2.84 -30.10
CA PHE A 631 18.15 1.43 -30.49
C PHE A 631 16.84 1.19 -31.24
N SER A 632 15.75 1.88 -30.88
CA SER A 632 14.48 1.81 -31.62
C SER A 632 14.59 2.31 -33.07
N ALA A 633 15.54 3.23 -33.33
CA ALA A 633 15.80 3.79 -34.66
C ALA A 633 16.95 3.10 -35.42
N GLY A 634 17.65 2.13 -34.82
CA GLY A 634 18.89 1.57 -35.37
C GLY A 634 20.07 2.56 -35.41
N ALA A 635 20.00 3.60 -34.60
CA ALA A 635 20.99 4.67 -34.46
C ALA A 635 22.12 4.28 -33.49
N CYS A 636 23.14 5.12 -33.39
CA CYS A 636 24.25 4.92 -32.46
C CYS A 636 24.06 5.79 -31.21
N CYS A 637 24.51 5.33 -30.05
CA CYS A 637 24.70 6.19 -28.86
C CYS A 637 26.17 6.34 -28.47
N VAL A 638 26.50 7.43 -27.79
CA VAL A 638 27.81 7.68 -27.19
C VAL A 638 27.69 7.51 -25.69
N LEU A 639 28.46 6.59 -25.11
CA LEU A 639 28.48 6.32 -23.68
C LEU A 639 29.80 6.82 -23.06
N VAL A 640 29.68 7.68 -22.05
CA VAL A 640 30.81 8.29 -21.35
C VAL A 640 30.67 8.06 -19.84
N PRO A 641 31.56 7.25 -19.21
CA PRO A 641 31.52 7.03 -17.77
C PRO A 641 32.01 8.25 -16.99
N GLY A 642 31.73 8.28 -15.69
CA GLY A 642 32.18 9.30 -14.76
C GLY A 642 31.34 10.58 -14.77
N GLN A 643 31.78 11.57 -14.00
CA GLN A 643 31.07 12.85 -13.90
C GLN A 643 31.20 13.67 -15.19
N PRO A 644 30.13 14.32 -15.66
CA PRO A 644 30.15 15.09 -16.89
C PRO A 644 30.79 16.47 -16.69
N ARG A 645 32.12 16.52 -16.76
CA ARG A 645 32.88 17.78 -16.74
C ARG A 645 32.76 18.48 -18.10
N PRO A 646 32.62 19.83 -18.15
CA PRO A 646 32.45 20.55 -19.42
C PRO A 646 33.48 20.20 -20.49
N GLU A 647 34.77 20.19 -20.12
CA GLU A 647 35.87 19.83 -21.04
C GLU A 647 35.70 18.42 -21.63
N THR A 648 35.36 17.43 -20.80
CA THR A 648 35.14 16.05 -21.25
C THR A 648 33.94 15.94 -22.19
N VAL A 649 32.88 16.72 -21.94
CA VAL A 649 31.69 16.76 -22.80
C VAL A 649 32.02 17.39 -24.16
N LEU A 650 32.78 18.48 -24.17
CA LEU A 650 33.22 19.17 -25.39
C LEU A 650 34.17 18.29 -26.23
N ASP A 651 35.16 17.65 -25.58
CA ASP A 651 36.04 16.67 -26.23
C ASP A 651 35.26 15.50 -26.84
N THR A 652 34.19 15.06 -26.16
CA THR A 652 33.31 14.00 -26.66
C THR A 652 32.52 14.47 -27.89
N ILE A 653 32.02 15.70 -27.89
CA ILE A 653 31.33 16.30 -29.05
C ILE A 653 32.28 16.38 -30.25
N GLU A 654 33.52 16.84 -30.05
CA GLU A 654 34.53 16.91 -31.11
C GLU A 654 34.87 15.52 -31.67
N THR A 655 35.11 14.57 -30.77
CA THR A 655 35.61 13.21 -31.11
C THR A 655 34.54 12.38 -31.83
N TYR A 656 33.34 12.32 -31.26
CA TYR A 656 32.30 11.39 -31.74
C TYR A 656 31.27 12.05 -32.66
N ARG A 657 31.30 13.38 -32.78
CA ARG A 657 30.46 14.19 -33.67
C ARG A 657 28.96 13.80 -33.56
N PRO A 658 28.37 13.89 -32.35
CA PRO A 658 26.97 13.53 -32.16
C PRO A 658 26.06 14.39 -33.03
N THR A 659 24.94 13.83 -33.49
CA THR A 659 23.92 14.57 -34.23
C THR A 659 22.82 15.08 -33.31
N VAL A 660 22.57 14.36 -32.20
CA VAL A 660 21.56 14.70 -31.19
C VAL A 660 22.23 14.75 -29.83
N PHE A 661 22.14 15.89 -29.17
CA PHE A 661 22.75 16.14 -27.87
C PHE A 661 21.69 16.40 -26.80
N PHE A 662 21.79 15.69 -25.68
CA PHE A 662 20.85 15.82 -24.56
C PHE A 662 21.57 16.34 -23.33
N GLY A 663 21.07 17.44 -22.78
CA GLY A 663 21.63 18.12 -21.61
C GLY A 663 20.56 18.55 -20.60
N LEU A 664 21.03 19.30 -19.61
CA LEU A 664 20.23 19.98 -18.58
C LEU A 664 20.57 21.47 -18.66
N PRO A 665 19.68 22.40 -18.24
CA PRO A 665 19.96 23.84 -18.37
C PRO A 665 21.30 24.26 -17.75
N THR A 666 21.60 23.77 -16.55
CA THR A 666 22.86 24.05 -15.84
C THR A 666 24.11 23.57 -16.58
N LEU A 667 24.01 22.45 -17.31
CA LEU A 667 25.09 21.95 -18.15
C LEU A 667 25.31 22.83 -19.37
N TYR A 668 24.23 23.24 -20.06
CA TYR A 668 24.33 24.14 -21.21
C TYR A 668 25.03 25.44 -20.84
N THR A 669 24.71 26.03 -19.68
CA THR A 669 25.43 27.19 -19.14
C THR A 669 26.92 26.91 -18.93
N ALA A 670 27.25 25.76 -18.33
CA ALA A 670 28.63 25.41 -18.02
C ALA A 670 29.46 25.17 -19.30
N LEU A 671 28.86 24.56 -20.33
CA LEU A 671 29.48 24.34 -21.63
C LEU A 671 29.70 25.67 -22.37
N ALA A 672 28.70 26.56 -22.36
CA ALA A 672 28.80 27.86 -23.01
C ALA A 672 29.93 28.75 -22.47
N ARG A 673 30.30 28.54 -21.20
CA ARG A 673 31.33 29.31 -20.49
C ARG A 673 32.71 28.64 -20.45
N ALA A 674 32.84 27.41 -20.92
CA ALA A 674 34.12 26.70 -20.92
C ALA A 674 35.08 27.30 -21.95
N ALA A 675 36.38 27.34 -21.64
CA ALA A 675 37.39 27.95 -22.52
C ALA A 675 37.52 27.21 -23.86
N SER A 676 37.36 25.89 -23.85
CA SER A 676 37.39 25.04 -25.05
C SER A 676 36.16 25.16 -25.94
N ALA A 677 35.07 25.78 -25.46
CA ALA A 677 33.85 25.94 -26.23
C ALA A 677 34.10 26.70 -27.55
N VAL A 678 34.96 27.71 -27.52
CA VAL A 678 35.30 28.56 -28.69
C VAL A 678 35.98 27.78 -29.81
N VAL A 679 36.68 26.69 -29.49
CA VAL A 679 37.41 25.86 -30.46
C VAL A 679 36.71 24.54 -30.77
N THR A 680 35.62 24.22 -30.08
CA THR A 680 34.86 22.98 -30.28
C THR A 680 33.96 23.09 -31.51
N ASN A 681 33.95 22.05 -32.35
CA ASN A 681 33.18 22.02 -33.59
C ASN A 681 31.80 21.37 -33.39
N PHE A 682 30.79 22.22 -33.20
CA PHE A 682 29.39 21.80 -33.03
C PHE A 682 28.62 21.50 -34.32
N SER A 683 29.24 21.60 -35.51
CA SER A 683 28.53 21.49 -36.80
C SER A 683 27.85 20.14 -37.08
N SER A 684 28.16 19.10 -36.31
CA SER A 684 27.48 17.80 -36.38
C SER A 684 26.09 17.83 -35.74
N LEU A 685 25.85 18.73 -34.78
CA LEU A 685 24.61 18.82 -34.04
C LEU A 685 23.47 19.31 -34.94
N ARG A 686 22.46 18.46 -35.11
CA ARG A 686 21.16 18.83 -35.67
C ARG A 686 20.09 19.05 -34.60
N LEU A 687 20.32 18.67 -33.35
CA LEU A 687 19.30 18.78 -32.31
C LEU A 687 19.95 18.86 -30.93
N SER A 688 19.49 19.80 -30.11
CA SER A 688 19.86 19.93 -28.69
C SER A 688 18.59 19.92 -27.84
N ILE A 689 18.53 19.03 -26.85
CA ILE A 689 17.35 18.87 -25.99
C ILE A 689 17.73 19.08 -24.52
N SER A 690 16.95 19.92 -23.85
CA SER A 690 17.02 20.13 -22.41
C SER A 690 15.74 19.64 -21.75
N ALA A 691 15.88 18.99 -20.59
CA ALA A 691 14.75 18.59 -19.78
C ALA A 691 15.03 18.76 -18.28
N ALA A 692 14.04 18.38 -17.46
CA ALA A 692 14.09 18.29 -16.00
C ALA A 692 14.05 19.60 -15.21
N GLU A 693 14.36 20.74 -15.84
CA GLU A 693 14.25 22.10 -15.29
C GLU A 693 13.84 23.09 -16.39
N THR A 694 13.25 24.23 -15.99
CA THR A 694 12.91 25.31 -16.93
C THR A 694 14.17 25.88 -17.56
N LEU A 695 14.16 26.04 -18.89
CA LEU A 695 15.27 26.66 -19.62
C LEU A 695 15.13 28.18 -19.54
N SER A 696 16.18 28.89 -19.10
CA SER A 696 16.17 30.35 -19.14
C SER A 696 16.50 30.87 -20.54
N GLU A 697 15.95 32.03 -20.88
CA GLU A 697 16.23 32.73 -22.15
C GLU A 697 17.74 32.97 -22.34
N THR A 698 18.46 33.32 -21.26
CA THR A 698 19.91 33.48 -21.30
C THR A 698 20.64 32.21 -21.73
N VAL A 699 20.27 31.04 -21.19
CA VAL A 699 20.90 29.77 -21.56
C VAL A 699 20.58 29.39 -23.01
N PHE A 700 19.35 29.67 -23.45
CA PHE A 700 18.93 29.48 -24.82
C PHE A 700 19.77 30.32 -25.80
N ASP A 701 19.90 31.62 -25.53
CA ASP A 701 20.67 32.55 -26.36
C ASP A 701 22.17 32.22 -26.36
N GLU A 702 22.77 31.98 -25.19
CA GLU A 702 24.20 31.61 -25.07
C GLU A 702 24.53 30.36 -25.90
N TRP A 703 23.66 29.33 -25.87
CA TRP A 703 23.87 28.11 -26.66
C TRP A 703 23.66 28.33 -28.16
N ARG A 704 22.64 29.10 -28.54
CA ARG A 704 22.38 29.45 -29.96
C ARG A 704 23.55 30.23 -30.54
N ASP A 705 24.07 31.20 -29.81
CA ASP A 705 25.16 32.05 -30.30
C ASP A 705 26.48 31.26 -30.40
N LEU A 706 26.69 30.28 -29.51
CA LEU A 706 27.85 29.39 -29.55
C LEU A 706 27.79 28.35 -30.69
N THR A 707 26.62 27.72 -30.89
CA THR A 707 26.51 26.50 -31.72
C THR A 707 25.72 26.70 -33.01
N GLY A 708 24.99 27.81 -33.14
CA GLY A 708 23.97 28.02 -34.17
C GLY A 708 22.71 27.17 -34.00
N GLN A 709 22.61 26.37 -32.94
CA GLN A 709 21.48 25.49 -32.66
C GLN A 709 20.68 25.98 -31.46
N GLU A 710 19.37 25.86 -31.54
CA GLU A 710 18.47 26.16 -30.44
C GLU A 710 18.31 24.92 -29.54
N VAL A 711 18.08 25.17 -28.25
CA VAL A 711 17.76 24.12 -27.28
C VAL A 711 16.25 23.92 -27.23
N ILE A 712 15.80 22.68 -27.40
CA ILE A 712 14.40 22.28 -27.24
C ILE A 712 14.15 21.88 -25.78
N GLU A 713 13.29 22.61 -25.10
CA GLU A 713 12.85 22.29 -23.74
C GLU A 713 11.72 21.24 -23.76
N GLY A 714 11.81 20.25 -22.87
CA GLY A 714 10.72 19.32 -22.57
C GLY A 714 10.64 18.94 -21.09
N LEU A 715 9.47 18.45 -20.68
CA LEU A 715 9.18 17.98 -19.33
C LEU A 715 8.72 16.52 -19.36
N GLY A 716 9.31 15.74 -18.44
CA GLY A 716 8.94 14.36 -18.19
C GLY A 716 9.00 14.04 -16.70
N SER A 717 8.64 12.81 -16.36
CA SER A 717 8.77 12.25 -15.01
C SER A 717 9.27 10.81 -15.11
N THR A 718 9.75 10.27 -13.99
CA THR A 718 10.11 8.85 -13.94
C THR A 718 8.86 7.98 -14.04
N GLU A 719 7.74 8.43 -13.46
CA GLU A 719 6.45 7.72 -13.47
C GLU A 719 5.83 7.57 -14.86
N LEU A 720 6.18 8.45 -15.82
CA LEU A 720 5.77 8.35 -17.23
C LEU A 720 6.92 7.91 -18.16
N LEU A 721 8.02 7.45 -17.56
CA LEU A 721 9.28 7.04 -18.18
C LEU A 721 10.04 8.16 -18.90
N HIS A 722 9.38 9.05 -19.64
CA HIS A 722 10.04 10.12 -20.41
C HIS A 722 9.17 11.38 -20.56
N ILE A 723 9.45 12.18 -21.59
CA ILE A 723 8.88 13.51 -21.86
C ILE A 723 7.45 13.40 -22.41
N TYR A 724 6.53 14.13 -21.79
CA TYR A 724 5.10 14.20 -22.16
C TYR A 724 4.63 15.63 -22.49
N LEU A 725 5.39 16.67 -22.14
CA LEU A 725 5.26 18.03 -22.68
C LEU A 725 6.57 18.43 -23.36
N SER A 726 6.52 18.96 -24.58
CA SER A 726 7.73 19.33 -25.30
C SER A 726 7.53 20.48 -26.28
N ASN A 727 8.54 21.32 -26.39
CA ASN A 727 8.72 22.18 -27.55
C ASN A 727 9.20 21.34 -28.75
N SER A 728 9.16 21.91 -29.94
CA SER A 728 9.74 21.32 -31.15
C SER A 728 10.50 22.40 -31.93
N ARG A 729 11.21 22.01 -32.99
CA ARG A 729 11.84 23.00 -33.88
C ARG A 729 10.81 23.93 -34.51
N GLU A 730 9.66 23.37 -34.87
CA GLU A 730 8.60 24.04 -35.62
C GLU A 730 7.64 24.81 -34.70
N LYS A 731 7.40 24.32 -33.48
CA LYS A 731 6.48 24.91 -32.50
C LYS A 731 7.16 25.03 -31.14
N LYS A 732 7.46 26.25 -30.73
CA LYS A 732 8.13 26.53 -29.45
C LYS A 732 7.73 27.87 -28.86
N LYS A 733 7.81 27.96 -27.53
CA LYS A 733 7.58 29.19 -26.77
C LYS A 733 8.53 29.22 -25.57
N LEU A 734 9.40 30.22 -25.51
CA LEU A 734 10.36 30.36 -24.41
C LEU A 734 9.63 30.45 -23.07
N GLY A 735 10.15 29.75 -22.07
CA GLY A 735 9.56 29.66 -20.73
C GLY A 735 8.34 28.73 -20.61
N ALA A 736 7.87 28.14 -21.73
CA ALA A 736 6.88 27.06 -21.70
C ALA A 736 7.58 25.70 -21.70
N ALA A 737 7.04 24.76 -20.93
CA ALA A 737 7.43 23.34 -21.01
C ALA A 737 7.08 22.71 -22.37
N GLY A 738 6.30 23.42 -23.19
CA GLY A 738 5.90 23.04 -24.54
C GLY A 738 4.42 22.69 -24.65
N GLN A 739 4.07 21.98 -25.72
CA GLN A 739 2.74 21.41 -25.94
C GLN A 739 2.74 19.93 -25.55
N ARG A 740 1.56 19.30 -25.45
CA ARG A 740 1.48 17.85 -25.24
C ARG A 740 2.22 17.11 -26.34
N VAL A 741 3.00 16.10 -25.96
CA VAL A 741 3.62 15.17 -26.90
C VAL A 741 2.52 14.27 -27.50
N PRO A 742 2.47 14.07 -28.83
CA PRO A 742 1.54 13.12 -29.43
C PRO A 742 1.64 11.75 -28.78
N GLY A 743 0.50 11.14 -28.47
CA GLY A 743 0.44 9.94 -27.64
C GLY A 743 0.05 10.20 -26.19
N TYR A 744 0.29 11.39 -25.66
CA TYR A 744 -0.13 11.72 -24.29
C TYR A 744 -1.38 12.59 -24.28
N GLU A 745 -2.21 12.32 -23.28
CA GLU A 745 -3.32 13.16 -22.90
C GLU A 745 -2.95 13.93 -21.63
N VAL A 746 -3.31 15.21 -21.60
CA VAL A 746 -2.90 16.14 -20.54
C VAL A 746 -4.08 17.00 -20.14
N GLN A 747 -4.31 17.11 -18.83
CA GLN A 747 -5.36 17.94 -18.25
C GLN A 747 -4.82 18.73 -17.05
N LEU A 748 -5.40 19.89 -16.79
CA LEU A 748 -5.22 20.62 -15.54
C LEU A 748 -6.46 20.40 -14.68
N ARG A 749 -6.28 20.04 -13.41
CA ARG A 749 -7.38 19.88 -12.45
C ARG A 749 -7.23 20.80 -11.26
N ASP A 750 -8.35 21.27 -10.71
CA ASP A 750 -8.37 22.01 -9.45
C ASP A 750 -8.37 21.07 -8.22
N THR A 751 -8.71 21.62 -7.05
CA THR A 751 -8.76 20.86 -5.79
C THR A 751 -9.98 19.97 -5.64
N ASP A 752 -11.07 20.27 -6.36
CA ASP A 752 -12.31 19.48 -6.34
C ASP A 752 -12.28 18.37 -7.41
N GLY A 753 -11.29 18.44 -8.33
CA GLY A 753 -11.02 17.44 -9.35
C GLY A 753 -11.54 17.81 -10.73
N ASP A 754 -12.09 19.03 -10.87
CA ASP A 754 -12.66 19.51 -12.12
C ASP A 754 -11.56 19.89 -13.12
N VAL A 755 -11.79 19.57 -14.41
CA VAL A 755 -10.86 19.92 -15.49
C VAL A 755 -11.01 21.39 -15.84
N LEU A 756 -9.87 22.09 -15.90
CA LEU A 756 -9.80 23.53 -16.10
C LEU A 756 -9.64 23.93 -17.57
N ASP A 757 -10.14 25.12 -17.90
CA ASP A 757 -10.05 25.74 -19.22
C ASP A 757 -8.72 26.48 -19.42
N ASP A 758 -8.52 27.04 -20.62
CA ASP A 758 -7.33 27.83 -20.93
C ASP A 758 -7.20 29.06 -20.03
N ASN A 759 -5.96 29.37 -19.67
CA ASN A 759 -5.50 30.47 -18.81
C ASN A 759 -5.84 30.31 -17.32
N GLU A 760 -6.37 29.17 -16.92
CA GLU A 760 -6.53 28.79 -15.52
C GLU A 760 -5.31 28.01 -15.01
N GLU A 761 -5.13 27.97 -13.68
CA GLU A 761 -4.01 27.29 -13.03
C GLU A 761 -4.50 26.08 -12.22
N GLY A 762 -3.97 24.90 -12.54
CA GLY A 762 -4.30 23.65 -11.85
C GLY A 762 -3.12 22.69 -11.76
N VAL A 763 -3.35 21.54 -11.12
CA VAL A 763 -2.40 20.44 -11.06
C VAL A 763 -2.42 19.68 -12.39
N LEU A 764 -1.25 19.32 -12.90
CA LEU A 764 -1.08 18.60 -14.15
C LEU A 764 -1.34 17.10 -13.96
N TRP A 765 -2.23 16.57 -14.78
CA TRP A 765 -2.55 15.15 -14.87
C TRP A 765 -2.24 14.66 -16.27
N VAL A 766 -1.57 13.51 -16.35
CA VAL A 766 -1.10 12.99 -17.63
C VAL A 766 -1.41 11.49 -17.75
N ARG A 767 -1.82 11.07 -18.95
CA ARG A 767 -2.14 9.68 -19.30
C ARG A 767 -1.42 9.27 -20.58
N GLY A 768 -0.89 8.05 -20.59
CA GLY A 768 -0.32 7.35 -21.76
C GLY A 768 0.24 5.99 -21.33
N HIS A 769 0.43 5.04 -22.26
CA HIS A 769 0.82 3.67 -21.90
C HIS A 769 2.19 3.53 -21.19
N SER A 770 3.05 4.54 -21.19
CA SER A 770 4.27 4.52 -20.36
C SER A 770 4.02 4.91 -18.89
N SER A 771 2.75 5.01 -18.47
CA SER A 771 2.36 5.17 -17.08
C SER A 771 2.75 3.97 -16.24
N ALA A 772 3.61 4.19 -15.26
CA ALA A 772 3.93 3.19 -14.26
C ALA A 772 2.64 2.80 -13.49
N PRO A 773 2.32 1.50 -13.37
CA PRO A 773 1.10 1.04 -12.71
C PRO A 773 1.15 1.19 -11.19
N LEU A 774 2.35 1.17 -10.60
CA LEU A 774 2.51 1.25 -9.15
C LEU A 774 3.92 1.67 -8.71
N TYR A 775 3.99 2.11 -7.45
CA TYR A 775 5.23 2.10 -6.68
C TYR A 775 5.35 0.79 -5.89
N TRP A 776 6.44 0.05 -6.09
CA TRP A 776 6.69 -1.23 -5.44
C TRP A 776 6.68 -1.08 -3.92
N ASN A 777 5.95 -1.96 -3.22
CA ASN A 777 5.79 -1.94 -1.76
C ASN A 777 5.31 -0.58 -1.18
N ARG A 778 4.56 0.22 -1.95
CA ARG A 778 4.07 1.54 -1.55
C ARG A 778 2.62 1.79 -2.01
N PRO A 779 1.62 1.01 -1.52
CA PRO A 779 0.24 1.12 -1.98
C PRO A 779 -0.40 2.48 -1.67
N SER A 780 -0.09 3.11 -0.54
CA SER A 780 -0.61 4.45 -0.21
C SER A 780 -0.11 5.52 -1.19
N LYS A 781 1.19 5.52 -1.50
CA LYS A 781 1.77 6.44 -2.51
C LYS A 781 1.30 6.13 -3.92
N THR A 782 1.07 4.85 -4.22
CA THR A 782 0.48 4.44 -5.50
C THR A 782 -0.90 5.06 -5.65
N ALA A 783 -1.79 4.90 -4.66
CA ALA A 783 -3.13 5.47 -4.68
C ALA A 783 -3.14 7.02 -4.67
N GLU A 784 -2.12 7.69 -4.14
CA GLU A 784 -1.99 9.15 -4.20
C GLU A 784 -1.62 9.63 -5.61
N THR A 785 -0.69 8.96 -6.29
CA THR A 785 -0.08 9.42 -7.55
C THR A 785 -0.72 8.81 -8.80
N MET A 786 -0.98 7.51 -8.78
CA MET A 786 -1.58 6.74 -9.88
C MET A 786 -3.06 6.55 -9.57
N GLN A 787 -3.91 7.45 -10.08
CA GLN A 787 -5.35 7.39 -9.84
C GLN A 787 -6.05 7.00 -11.13
N GLU A 788 -6.72 5.85 -11.10
CA GLU A 788 -7.30 5.23 -12.31
C GLU A 788 -6.19 5.06 -13.37
N ASP A 789 -6.36 5.66 -14.54
CA ASP A 789 -5.43 5.64 -15.66
C ASP A 789 -4.61 6.94 -15.80
N TRP A 790 -4.65 7.84 -14.81
CA TRP A 790 -3.93 9.12 -14.81
C TRP A 790 -2.83 9.19 -13.75
N ILE A 791 -1.72 9.83 -14.12
CA ILE A 791 -0.65 10.21 -13.21
C ILE A 791 -0.84 11.65 -12.76
N ASN A 792 -1.02 11.84 -11.45
CA ASN A 792 -0.92 13.15 -10.80
C ASN A 792 0.56 13.51 -10.62
N THR A 793 1.06 14.49 -11.37
CA THR A 793 2.48 14.86 -11.32
C THR A 793 2.85 15.65 -10.05
N GLY A 794 1.84 16.22 -9.38
CA GLY A 794 2.00 17.18 -8.30
C GLY A 794 2.55 18.55 -8.76
N ASP A 795 2.68 18.77 -10.07
CA ASP A 795 3.15 20.02 -10.65
C ASP A 795 1.97 20.91 -11.05
N ARG A 796 2.01 22.20 -10.69
CA ARG A 796 1.03 23.19 -11.09
C ARG A 796 1.43 23.85 -12.39
N PHE A 797 0.46 24.00 -13.27
CA PHE A 797 0.61 24.55 -14.60
C PHE A 797 -0.56 25.47 -14.96
N SER A 798 -0.32 26.37 -15.90
CA SER A 798 -1.38 27.01 -16.69
C SER A 798 -1.19 26.66 -18.16
N ARG A 799 -2.28 26.49 -18.91
CA ARG A 799 -2.27 26.28 -20.36
C ARG A 799 -2.74 27.56 -21.05
N ASP A 800 -2.02 28.06 -22.06
CA ASP A 800 -2.51 29.21 -22.83
C ASP A 800 -3.44 28.77 -23.99
N GLY A 801 -4.06 29.75 -24.67
CA GLY A 801 -4.96 29.49 -25.80
C GLY A 801 -4.30 28.90 -27.06
N GLU A 802 -2.96 28.79 -27.07
CA GLU A 802 -2.19 28.14 -28.12
C GLU A 802 -1.79 26.70 -27.71
N GLY A 803 -2.17 26.25 -26.52
CA GLY A 803 -1.90 24.92 -25.99
C GLY A 803 -0.52 24.74 -25.35
N TYR A 804 0.20 25.82 -25.04
CA TYR A 804 1.48 25.78 -24.34
C TYR A 804 1.28 25.78 -22.82
N TYR A 805 2.05 24.93 -22.14
CA TYR A 805 2.00 24.74 -20.71
C TYR A 805 3.13 25.48 -20.00
N PHE A 806 2.78 26.30 -19.00
CA PHE A 806 3.72 27.10 -18.22
C PHE A 806 3.75 26.63 -16.77
N PHE A 807 4.94 26.22 -16.31
CA PHE A 807 5.12 25.72 -14.95
C PHE A 807 4.96 26.85 -13.92
N LYS A 808 4.13 26.62 -12.91
CA LYS A 808 3.82 27.58 -11.84
C LYS A 808 4.37 27.18 -10.47
N GLY A 809 4.82 25.94 -10.32
CA GLY A 809 5.44 25.43 -9.10
C GLY A 809 4.89 24.06 -8.71
N ARG A 810 5.32 23.56 -7.55
CA ARG A 810 4.81 22.31 -6.99
C ARG A 810 3.57 22.57 -6.13
N ALA A 811 2.60 21.67 -6.19
CA ALA A 811 1.42 21.70 -5.32
C ALA A 811 1.82 21.49 -3.84
N ASP A 812 2.89 20.72 -3.57
CA ASP A 812 3.36 20.39 -2.22
C ASP A 812 4.36 21.39 -1.61
N ASP A 813 4.87 22.38 -2.36
CA ASP A 813 5.87 23.36 -1.87
C ASP A 813 5.28 24.70 -1.38
N LEU A 814 3.96 24.77 -1.22
CA LEU A 814 3.26 25.95 -0.73
C LEU A 814 3.65 26.32 0.72
N ILE A 815 4.12 27.55 0.94
CA ILE A 815 4.45 28.05 2.28
C ILE A 815 3.44 29.12 2.69
N LYS A 816 2.86 28.96 3.87
CA LYS A 816 1.99 30.00 4.45
C LYS A 816 2.83 31.03 5.21
N VAL A 817 3.05 32.20 4.62
CA VAL A 817 3.78 33.32 5.22
C VAL A 817 2.79 34.41 5.63
N SER A 818 2.74 34.73 6.93
CA SER A 818 1.83 35.75 7.47
C SER A 818 0.36 35.52 7.07
N GLY A 819 -0.08 34.26 7.04
CA GLY A 819 -1.44 33.86 6.67
C GLY A 819 -1.70 33.73 5.17
N GLN A 820 -0.75 34.14 4.32
CA GLN A 820 -0.88 34.10 2.87
C GLN A 820 0.00 33.00 2.27
N TRP A 821 -0.52 32.34 1.26
CA TRP A 821 0.24 31.33 0.52
C TRP A 821 1.28 32.00 -0.37
N VAL A 822 2.51 31.53 -0.28
CA VAL A 822 3.64 31.98 -1.09
C VAL A 822 4.32 30.77 -1.71
N HIS A 823 4.56 30.86 -3.01
CA HIS A 823 5.36 29.88 -3.72
C HIS A 823 6.84 30.27 -3.62
N PRO A 824 7.70 29.42 -3.03
CA PRO A 824 9.13 29.71 -2.94
C PRO A 824 9.75 29.97 -4.32
N LEU A 825 9.35 29.17 -5.31
CA LEU A 825 9.86 29.25 -6.67
C LEU A 825 9.51 30.57 -7.38
N GLU A 826 8.36 31.18 -7.08
CA GLU A 826 8.00 32.49 -7.62
C GLU A 826 9.01 33.55 -7.15
N VAL A 827 9.41 33.45 -5.88
CA VAL A 827 10.40 34.33 -5.27
C VAL A 827 11.81 34.02 -5.78
N GLU A 828 12.14 32.74 -5.99
CA GLU A 828 13.40 32.32 -6.65
C GLU A 828 13.52 32.96 -8.04
N ARG A 829 12.48 32.82 -8.88
CA ARG A 829 12.47 33.38 -10.24
C ARG A 829 12.62 34.89 -10.23
N CYS A 830 11.92 35.58 -9.33
CA CYS A 830 12.11 37.02 -9.15
C CYS A 830 13.56 37.34 -8.78
N LEU A 831 14.15 36.68 -7.78
CA LEU A 831 15.54 36.93 -7.39
C LEU A 831 16.54 36.62 -8.53
N GLN A 832 16.30 35.57 -9.32
CA GLN A 832 17.16 35.18 -10.44
C GLN A 832 17.25 36.24 -11.54
N THR A 833 16.28 37.15 -11.66
CA THR A 833 16.36 38.27 -12.63
C THR A 833 17.22 39.44 -12.11
N HIS A 834 17.68 39.42 -10.86
CA HIS A 834 18.53 40.48 -10.31
C HIS A 834 19.96 40.39 -10.85
N VAL A 835 20.53 41.52 -11.26
CA VAL A 835 21.85 41.57 -11.94
C VAL A 835 22.98 40.93 -11.13
N GLY A 836 22.94 41.05 -9.80
CA GLY A 836 23.96 40.52 -8.88
C GLY A 836 23.81 39.05 -8.48
N ILE A 837 22.73 38.35 -8.86
CA ILE A 837 22.47 36.96 -8.45
C ILE A 837 23.01 35.98 -9.50
N ALA A 838 23.83 35.03 -9.07
CA ALA A 838 24.30 33.92 -9.90
C ALA A 838 23.34 32.71 -9.81
N GLU A 839 23.03 32.27 -8.58
CA GLU A 839 22.08 31.20 -8.30
C GLU A 839 21.32 31.53 -7.00
N CYS A 840 20.09 31.03 -6.83
CA CYS A 840 19.40 31.12 -5.56
C CYS A 840 18.40 29.97 -5.35
N ALA A 841 18.08 29.71 -4.08
CA ALA A 841 17.03 28.81 -3.65
C ALA A 841 16.24 29.44 -2.50
N VAL A 842 14.91 29.38 -2.54
CA VAL A 842 14.02 29.92 -1.51
C VAL A 842 13.36 28.74 -0.80
N LEU A 843 13.41 28.79 0.52
CA LEU A 843 12.97 27.71 1.39
C LEU A 843 12.04 28.25 2.46
N ALA A 844 11.21 27.35 2.99
CA ALA A 844 10.50 27.58 4.22
C ALA A 844 11.48 27.66 5.38
N HIS A 845 11.31 28.69 6.19
CA HIS A 845 12.06 28.85 7.42
C HIS A 845 11.10 29.14 8.57
N ARG A 846 11.25 28.38 9.66
CA ARG A 846 10.45 28.52 10.87
C ARG A 846 11.22 29.39 11.87
N LEU A 847 10.66 30.55 12.21
CA LEU A 847 11.21 31.47 13.20
C LEU A 847 11.11 30.87 14.61
N GLU A 848 11.86 31.42 15.57
CA GLU A 848 11.87 30.97 16.97
C GLU A 848 10.47 30.95 17.61
N ASP A 849 9.62 31.91 17.22
CA ASP A 849 8.23 32.03 17.65
C ASP A 849 7.25 31.14 16.87
N GLN A 850 7.78 30.17 16.12
CA GLN A 850 7.03 29.16 15.36
C GLN A 850 6.35 29.68 14.08
N ARG A 851 6.44 30.98 13.75
CA ARG A 851 5.90 31.49 12.49
C ARG A 851 6.76 31.07 11.30
N MET A 852 6.11 30.83 10.16
CA MET A 852 6.79 30.53 8.91
C MET A 852 7.13 31.81 8.14
N THR A 853 8.32 31.83 7.56
CA THR A 853 8.83 32.86 6.64
C THR A 853 9.59 32.20 5.49
N LEU A 854 10.01 33.01 4.52
CA LEU A 854 10.94 32.60 3.48
C LEU A 854 12.39 32.92 3.87
N ARG A 855 13.28 31.97 3.57
CA ARG A 855 14.73 32.12 3.57
C ARG A 855 15.25 31.91 2.15
N ALA A 856 15.92 32.90 1.58
CA ALA A 856 16.62 32.76 0.31
C ALA A 856 18.10 32.46 0.57
N VAL A 857 18.60 31.36 0.02
CA VAL A 857 20.03 31.04 -0.05
C VAL A 857 20.53 31.51 -1.41
N VAL A 858 21.53 32.39 -1.42
CA VAL A 858 21.94 33.17 -2.58
C VAL A 858 23.42 32.98 -2.85
N VAL A 859 23.76 32.78 -4.13
CA VAL A 859 25.13 32.87 -4.66
C VAL A 859 25.20 34.13 -5.51
N LEU A 860 26.17 35.00 -5.21
CA LEU A 860 26.38 36.24 -5.95
C LEU A 860 27.31 36.03 -7.15
N LYS A 861 27.19 36.88 -8.17
CA LYS A 861 28.17 36.95 -9.27
C LYS A 861 29.48 37.59 -8.79
N ASP A 862 30.59 37.25 -9.45
CA ASP A 862 31.89 37.89 -9.22
C ASP A 862 31.79 39.41 -9.45
N GLY A 863 32.29 40.19 -8.49
CA GLY A 863 32.21 41.67 -8.51
C GLY A 863 30.95 42.28 -7.89
N ALA A 864 30.08 41.48 -7.26
CA ALA A 864 28.94 42.00 -6.49
C ALA A 864 29.39 42.87 -5.29
N PRO A 865 28.55 43.85 -4.85
CA PRO A 865 28.85 44.74 -3.73
C PRO A 865 29.38 44.04 -2.48
N ALA A 866 30.51 44.52 -1.96
CA ALA A 866 31.20 43.94 -0.79
C ALA A 866 30.43 44.06 0.54
N ASN A 867 29.36 44.84 0.60
CA ASN A 867 28.56 45.04 1.82
C ASN A 867 27.30 44.16 1.82
N VAL A 868 27.34 43.09 2.61
CA VAL A 868 26.28 42.08 2.77
C VAL A 868 24.95 42.69 3.27
N GLU A 869 24.98 43.68 4.16
CA GLU A 869 23.75 44.29 4.66
C GLU A 869 23.06 45.16 3.60
N SER A 870 23.85 45.90 2.81
CA SER A 870 23.32 46.70 1.71
C SER A 870 22.70 45.81 0.64
N MET A 871 23.41 44.74 0.25
CA MET A 871 22.91 43.75 -0.72
C MET A 871 21.63 43.07 -0.22
N THR A 872 21.56 42.73 1.07
CA THR A 872 20.37 42.12 1.66
C THR A 872 19.16 43.03 1.55
N ARG A 873 19.31 44.32 1.87
CA ARG A 873 18.23 45.31 1.72
C ARG A 873 17.83 45.48 0.25
N GLU A 874 18.81 45.58 -0.64
CA GLU A 874 18.59 45.68 -2.09
C GLU A 874 17.77 44.51 -2.63
N LEU A 875 18.14 43.26 -2.32
CA LEU A 875 17.41 42.07 -2.77
C LEU A 875 16.00 41.98 -2.18
N GLN A 876 15.84 42.33 -0.90
CA GLN A 876 14.52 42.37 -0.26
C GLN A 876 13.62 43.41 -0.91
N ASP A 877 14.14 44.61 -1.16
CA ASP A 877 13.38 45.68 -1.80
C ASP A 877 13.10 45.34 -3.26
N PHE A 878 14.03 44.72 -3.97
CA PHE A 878 13.80 44.24 -5.34
C PHE A 878 12.59 43.31 -5.42
N VAL A 879 12.49 42.33 -4.52
CA VAL A 879 11.33 41.42 -4.48
C VAL A 879 10.05 42.16 -4.08
N LYS A 880 10.09 43.11 -3.13
CA LYS A 880 8.90 43.91 -2.75
C LYS A 880 8.38 44.80 -3.88
N HIS A 881 9.25 45.23 -4.80
CA HIS A 881 8.86 46.03 -5.95
C HIS A 881 8.33 45.16 -7.10
N ALA A 882 8.94 43.99 -7.32
CA ALA A 882 8.57 43.10 -8.41
C ALA A 882 7.38 42.16 -8.08
N LEU A 883 7.20 41.82 -6.81
CA LEU A 883 6.13 40.95 -6.30
C LEU A 883 5.34 41.64 -5.17
N LEU A 884 4.31 40.96 -4.65
CA LEU A 884 3.56 41.48 -3.52
C LEU A 884 4.44 41.61 -2.26
N PRO A 885 4.32 42.70 -1.46
CA PRO A 885 5.25 42.99 -0.36
C PRO A 885 5.38 41.92 0.73
N TYR A 886 4.48 40.95 0.83
CA TYR A 886 4.59 39.85 1.80
C TYR A 886 5.41 38.65 1.28
N LYS A 887 5.75 38.62 -0.02
CA LYS A 887 6.49 37.52 -0.68
C LYS A 887 8.01 37.66 -0.56
N TYR A 888 8.53 38.78 -0.05
CA TYR A 888 9.98 38.92 0.07
C TYR A 888 10.59 37.97 1.11
N PRO A 889 11.79 37.43 0.86
CA PRO A 889 12.51 36.63 1.83
C PRO A 889 12.97 37.47 3.02
N ARG A 890 12.50 37.13 4.23
CA ARG A 890 12.93 37.83 5.45
C ARG A 890 14.36 37.51 5.84
N ILE A 891 14.89 36.39 5.35
CA ILE A 891 16.26 35.92 5.60
C ILE A 891 16.94 35.75 4.25
N ILE A 892 18.08 36.41 4.07
CA ILE A 892 19.00 36.15 2.95
C ILE A 892 20.25 35.52 3.53
N GLU A 893 20.60 34.33 3.05
CA GLU A 893 21.79 33.58 3.42
C GLU A 893 22.72 33.53 2.20
N TYR A 894 23.96 33.96 2.35
CA TYR A 894 24.92 33.97 1.25
C TYR A 894 25.80 32.73 1.28
N ARG A 895 26.05 32.14 0.11
CA ARG A 895 26.91 30.97 -0.08
C ARG A 895 27.77 31.16 -1.32
N ASP A 896 28.95 30.53 -1.30
CA ASP A 896 29.81 30.48 -2.49
C ASP A 896 29.23 29.55 -3.58
N GLN A 897 28.46 28.53 -3.17
CA GLN A 897 27.80 27.57 -4.07
C GLN A 897 26.57 26.92 -3.42
N LEU A 898 25.59 26.51 -4.23
CA LEU A 898 24.45 25.69 -3.78
C LEU A 898 24.78 24.19 -3.91
N PRO A 899 24.32 23.33 -2.97
CA PRO A 899 24.45 21.88 -3.12
C PRO A 899 23.59 21.42 -4.30
N LYS A 900 24.14 20.54 -5.13
CA LYS A 900 23.47 20.00 -6.31
C LYS A 900 23.40 18.48 -6.23
N THR A 901 22.29 17.93 -6.71
CA THR A 901 22.12 16.49 -6.91
C THR A 901 22.98 16.01 -8.09
N ALA A 902 23.06 14.69 -8.30
CA ALA A 902 23.71 14.10 -9.47
C ALA A 902 23.15 14.61 -10.81
N THR A 903 21.90 15.09 -10.84
CA THR A 903 21.24 15.69 -12.03
C THR A 903 21.57 17.17 -12.22
N GLY A 904 22.44 17.77 -11.41
CA GLY A 904 22.68 19.22 -11.44
C GLY A 904 21.57 20.07 -10.79
N LYS A 905 20.43 19.47 -10.41
CA LYS A 905 19.35 20.17 -9.67
C LYS A 905 19.81 20.59 -8.28
N ILE A 906 19.35 21.74 -7.80
CA ILE A 906 19.59 22.18 -6.41
C ILE A 906 19.04 21.14 -5.42
N ASP A 907 19.91 20.62 -4.56
CA ASP A 907 19.55 19.72 -3.47
C ASP A 907 18.95 20.52 -2.30
N ARG A 908 17.65 20.80 -2.41
CA ARG A 908 16.88 21.50 -1.39
C ARG A 908 16.80 20.74 -0.07
N GLN A 909 16.98 19.41 -0.07
CA GLN A 909 16.92 18.62 1.16
C GLN A 909 18.17 18.87 2.02
N THR A 910 19.35 18.88 1.38
CA THR A 910 20.60 19.27 2.04
C THR A 910 20.56 20.71 2.55
N LEU A 911 19.93 21.63 1.81
CA LEU A 911 19.73 23.01 2.28
C LEU A 911 18.75 23.12 3.46
N LYS A 912 17.74 22.24 3.54
CA LYS A 912 16.78 22.17 4.65
C LYS A 912 17.40 21.60 5.92
N SER A 913 18.29 20.61 5.81
CA SER A 913 18.87 19.90 6.97
C SER A 913 20.02 20.64 7.65
N ARG A 914 20.59 21.68 7.02
CA ARG A 914 21.66 22.50 7.61
C ARG A 914 21.07 23.74 8.29
N ALA A 915 21.37 23.91 9.58
CA ALA A 915 21.04 25.13 10.32
C ALA A 915 21.69 26.35 9.64
N PRO A 916 21.05 27.54 9.67
CA PRO A 916 21.69 28.77 9.21
C PRO A 916 22.99 28.96 10.01
N GLY A 917 24.08 29.19 9.29
CA GLY A 917 25.40 29.46 9.87
C GLY A 917 25.58 30.91 10.24
#